data_AF-K1GSV4-F1
#
_entry.id   AF-K1GSV4-F1
#
_cell.length_a   1.000
_cell.length_b   1.000
_cell.length_c   1.000
_cell.angle_alpha   90.00
_cell.angle_beta   90.00
_cell.angle_gamma   90.00
#
_symmetry.space_group_name_H-M   'P 1'
#
loop_
_entity.id
_entity.type
_entity.pdbx_description
1 polymer ?
#
loop_
_entity_poly.entity_id
_entity_poly.type
_entity_poly.pdbx_seq_one_letter_code
_entity_poly.pdbx_strand_id
1 'polypeptide(L)'
;MVKNNLYMVEKNLRSIAKRYKSVKYSLGLAILFLMMGLSAFSQEVMSTQEIAASKENLRSSVGTLQNKVEAARKENQKAIDGLKLELIQLMEQGDQVVKSPWMSWQFGANYMYNDWRGTYKGRGDKAEKYPYEGILERDSNLFNRYVPTNSTNYSLLASTTNAQSAATNSRNGLKGYGLASNKPVPEPPVEIQVNAGIKPKSINKVPLNIAAKTANTPTLPEAVKFAPIDPTIVIPKNPALPSPPTFKVIVGADCNSGDGTSCASGSRILTGTAGTDGYEFLQYTWQSSNEAQGLAFKWFDAITGTSPYIYGDGTTFGAATNVTVGTDTFSGTSRTSGTTISINSYNGLTGLSSSTNTSPVDRNSQYFLVGGSRAIEADIYSGGGAVINKGTVNLGGILTLGMVTQTSSNTNYIINAGTITDVNEKNDAYVQNVRNVYNTDTDSDGVNDALKIYGPASEVYNVKLSEDGYVGYKIGVAVVPENTSNDKTVAKNTGDINFYGANSIGMYVYLPTTLGSTNTTFEGSLLNEGNITLTGKESYGMKLAGKTAATTKYENSGIITLKKNTNDAADGSAGMALMADNTVVGLNLASGIAKNAGTIKLENVKNSLGTYVNINSDITNTDTGKININSTIDGLTDAEKAAGKEQPVNIGMRADTDANAKVINNGEITIDGAYAIGMLAKGAKIANTGKISSTSIKNGTGIVGIGNSTVDNVGSVKVLGTGLTNNIGVFLKETNGTATGTTATGVTPEVEVSGDNSTGVLMTGTAKTLTMKGNVKASGNAVTGIIADGTSTVTLSGTSTITVNNGTDYAGKATVKVKNAITGLEEDVEKGSYGIVVNPGSTFTGTATNVDANVTTDKSIGLFSAGNLTVNKANIKTSDGAINFFAKGGEININGGGATETGQKSLLFYTSNSGKVILGGQLDATIKGGTTPSTRGTAFYYVSPTRYGAFNTAAIQNYFNTTFGNGTSTLNHLKLNMEAGSRLFVASNVGMNLSNTAATSLMTGITNAPTITGSNYKTFMLYLSKLTIDQAVDLNDANSAYAQLEIANSSIDNASTMTGTNNRQVAIAQENGNDTAGNGYDASEVTLTNTTSGVI
;
A
#
# COMPACT_ATOMS: atom_id res chain seq x y z
N MET A 1 -9.50 -16.75 21.08
CA MET A 1 -9.89 -18.19 21.16
C MET A 1 -11.41 -18.30 21.09
N VAL A 2 -11.93 -18.84 20.01
CA VAL A 2 -13.36 -19.15 19.86
C VAL A 2 -13.62 -20.48 20.54
N LYS A 3 -14.54 -20.53 21.52
CA LYS A 3 -14.95 -21.79 22.17
C LYS A 3 -15.66 -22.66 21.13
N ASN A 4 -15.18 -23.89 20.93
CA ASN A 4 -15.73 -24.81 19.93
C ASN A 4 -17.08 -25.36 20.40
N ASN A 5 -18.18 -24.78 19.92
CA ASN A 5 -19.55 -25.05 20.37
C ASN A 5 -19.99 -26.50 20.15
N LEU A 6 -19.48 -27.20 19.14
CA LEU A 6 -19.80 -28.62 18.91
C LEU A 6 -19.27 -29.52 20.04
N TYR A 7 -18.07 -29.25 20.53
CA TYR A 7 -17.47 -30.00 21.62
C TYR A 7 -18.26 -29.81 22.93
N MET A 8 -18.82 -28.61 23.15
CA MET A 8 -19.69 -28.33 24.30
C MET A 8 -21.04 -29.06 24.22
N VAL A 9 -21.66 -29.12 23.05
CA VAL A 9 -22.91 -29.86 22.82
C VAL A 9 -22.70 -31.36 23.04
N GLU A 10 -21.59 -31.91 22.53
CA GLU A 10 -21.23 -33.31 22.74
C GLU A 10 -21.04 -33.64 24.22
N LYS A 11 -20.31 -32.79 24.96
CA LYS A 11 -20.07 -32.94 26.40
C LYS A 11 -21.36 -32.88 27.20
N ASN A 12 -22.29 -31.99 26.84
CA ASN A 12 -23.58 -31.85 27.53
C ASN A 12 -24.52 -33.03 27.25
N LEU A 13 -24.57 -33.54 26.01
CA LEU A 13 -25.37 -34.72 25.68
C LEU A 13 -24.84 -36.00 26.33
N ARG A 14 -23.50 -36.15 26.42
CA ARG A 14 -22.87 -37.24 27.19
C ARG A 14 -23.18 -37.13 28.69
N SER A 15 -23.30 -35.92 29.22
CA SER A 15 -23.70 -35.67 30.62
C SER A 15 -25.17 -36.06 30.88
N ILE A 16 -26.08 -35.71 29.96
CA ILE A 16 -27.51 -36.06 30.05
C ILE A 16 -27.71 -37.58 29.96
N ALA A 17 -27.04 -38.26 29.04
CA ALA A 17 -27.07 -39.72 28.91
C ALA A 17 -26.52 -40.45 30.15
N LYS A 18 -25.65 -39.81 30.95
CA LYS A 18 -25.18 -40.35 32.23
C LYS A 18 -26.19 -40.17 33.38
N ARG A 19 -27.09 -39.18 33.32
CA ARG A 19 -28.09 -38.91 34.37
C ARG A 19 -29.41 -39.66 34.16
N TYR A 20 -29.77 -39.97 32.92
CA TYR A 20 -31.03 -40.65 32.59
C TYR A 20 -30.77 -41.97 31.86
N LYS A 21 -31.10 -43.11 32.50
CA LYS A 21 -30.82 -44.47 31.95
C LYS A 21 -31.54 -44.79 30.64
N SER A 22 -32.60 -44.05 30.29
CA SER A 22 -33.40 -44.24 29.07
C SER A 22 -32.79 -43.59 27.82
N VAL A 23 -31.79 -42.71 27.95
CA VAL A 23 -31.15 -42.00 26.83
C VAL A 23 -29.73 -42.51 26.64
N LYS A 24 -29.47 -43.23 25.54
CA LYS A 24 -28.11 -43.65 25.17
C LYS A 24 -27.47 -42.63 24.25
N TYR A 25 -26.28 -42.18 24.61
CA TYR A 25 -25.51 -41.29 23.74
C TYR A 25 -25.03 -42.04 22.48
N SER A 26 -25.28 -41.47 21.30
CA SER A 26 -24.69 -41.87 20.02
C SER A 26 -24.38 -40.63 19.18
N LEU A 27 -23.48 -40.76 18.21
CA LEU A 27 -23.18 -39.66 17.28
C LEU A 27 -24.43 -39.24 16.48
N GLY A 28 -25.28 -40.22 16.14
CA GLY A 28 -26.57 -39.97 15.50
C GLY A 28 -27.50 -39.11 16.36
N LEU A 29 -27.56 -39.33 17.68
CA LEU A 29 -28.33 -38.50 18.60
C LEU A 29 -27.77 -37.07 18.69
N ALA A 30 -26.45 -36.91 18.62
CA ALA A 30 -25.82 -35.58 18.61
C ALA A 30 -26.17 -34.80 17.34
N ILE A 31 -26.20 -35.47 16.18
CA ILE A 31 -26.62 -34.87 14.91
C ILE A 31 -28.13 -34.56 14.94
N LEU A 32 -28.96 -35.48 15.44
CA LEU A 32 -30.41 -35.29 15.58
C LEU A 32 -30.74 -34.11 16.51
N PHE A 33 -30.01 -33.98 17.62
CA PHE A 33 -30.12 -32.84 18.55
C PHE A 33 -29.65 -31.52 17.94
N LEU A 34 -28.60 -31.53 17.12
CA LEU A 34 -28.16 -30.34 16.37
C LEU A 34 -29.20 -29.90 15.33
N MET A 35 -29.89 -30.86 14.71
CA MET A 35 -30.91 -30.58 13.69
C MET A 35 -32.26 -30.17 14.28
N MET A 36 -32.65 -30.74 15.43
CA MET A 36 -34.02 -30.62 15.96
C MET A 36 -34.10 -30.07 17.39
N GLY A 37 -32.97 -29.78 18.04
CA GLY A 37 -32.94 -29.30 19.42
C GLY A 37 -33.53 -30.31 20.42
N LEU A 38 -34.19 -29.80 21.48
CA LEU A 38 -34.81 -30.62 22.53
C LEU A 38 -35.90 -31.57 22.02
N SER A 39 -36.48 -31.30 20.85
CA SER A 39 -37.51 -32.12 20.21
C SER A 39 -37.00 -33.50 19.76
N ALA A 40 -35.67 -33.68 19.67
CA ALA A 40 -35.00 -34.95 19.37
C ALA A 40 -35.27 -36.07 20.40
N PHE A 41 -35.90 -35.76 21.53
CA PHE A 41 -36.25 -36.70 22.60
C PHE A 41 -37.76 -37.00 22.73
N SER A 42 -38.60 -36.48 21.82
CA SER A 42 -40.05 -36.71 21.84
C SER A 42 -40.45 -38.05 21.19
N GLN A 43 -41.46 -38.72 21.74
CA GLN A 43 -41.86 -40.09 21.37
C GLN A 43 -42.66 -40.17 20.05
N GLU A 44 -43.04 -39.02 19.47
CA GLU A 44 -43.84 -38.92 18.23
C GLU A 44 -43.00 -38.82 16.93
N VAL A 45 -41.67 -38.90 16.99
CA VAL A 45 -40.81 -38.80 15.78
C VAL A 45 -40.82 -40.08 14.91
N MET A 46 -41.73 -41.02 15.15
CA MET A 46 -41.81 -42.31 14.45
C MET A 46 -43.10 -42.49 13.62
N SER A 47 -43.41 -41.55 12.73
CA SER A 47 -44.35 -41.83 11.64
C SER A 47 -43.61 -41.95 10.30
N THR A 48 -43.77 -43.08 9.62
CA THR A 48 -43.06 -43.42 8.37
C THR A 48 -43.45 -42.49 7.20
N GLN A 49 -44.53 -41.73 7.34
CA GLN A 49 -45.02 -40.78 6.34
C GLN A 49 -44.36 -39.38 6.44
N GLU A 50 -44.00 -38.92 7.64
CA GLU A 50 -43.22 -37.67 7.80
C GLU A 50 -41.74 -37.88 7.44
N ILE A 51 -41.21 -39.10 7.63
CA ILE A 51 -39.89 -39.48 7.13
C ILE A 51 -39.89 -39.51 5.58
N ALA A 52 -40.99 -39.92 4.93
CA ALA A 52 -41.10 -39.92 3.48
C ALA A 52 -41.12 -38.49 2.89
N ALA A 53 -41.90 -37.59 3.50
CA ALA A 53 -41.91 -36.16 3.14
C ALA A 53 -40.56 -35.46 3.43
N SER A 54 -39.88 -35.83 4.52
CA SER A 54 -38.51 -35.38 4.81
C SER A 54 -37.48 -35.96 3.82
N LYS A 55 -37.64 -37.20 3.37
CA LYS A 55 -36.80 -37.82 2.32
C LYS A 55 -36.98 -37.16 0.97
N GLU A 56 -38.19 -36.71 0.66
CA GLU A 56 -38.52 -36.01 -0.59
C GLU A 56 -37.99 -34.56 -0.57
N ASN A 57 -38.08 -33.87 0.56
CA ASN A 57 -37.45 -32.56 0.78
C ASN A 57 -35.90 -32.63 0.88
N LEU A 58 -35.34 -33.73 1.41
CA LEU A 58 -33.90 -34.00 1.36
C LEU A 58 -33.45 -34.38 -0.05
N ARG A 59 -34.26 -35.10 -0.83
CA ARG A 59 -34.00 -35.34 -2.26
C ARG A 59 -34.01 -34.04 -3.05
N SER A 60 -34.93 -33.11 -2.77
CA SER A 60 -34.93 -31.79 -3.41
C SER A 60 -33.72 -30.94 -2.97
N SER A 61 -33.33 -30.98 -1.69
CA SER A 61 -32.13 -30.29 -1.19
C SER A 61 -30.81 -30.90 -1.67
N VAL A 62 -30.71 -32.22 -1.80
CA VAL A 62 -29.55 -32.92 -2.40
C VAL A 62 -29.51 -32.67 -3.90
N GLY A 63 -30.66 -32.62 -4.59
CA GLY A 63 -30.74 -32.18 -5.98
C GLY A 63 -30.29 -30.73 -6.15
N THR A 64 -30.66 -29.85 -5.22
CA THR A 64 -30.24 -28.43 -5.24
C THR A 64 -28.75 -28.25 -4.91
N LEU A 65 -28.18 -29.09 -4.03
CA LEU A 65 -26.74 -29.14 -3.76
C LEU A 65 -25.95 -29.78 -4.90
N GLN A 66 -26.45 -30.86 -5.51
CA GLN A 66 -25.87 -31.42 -6.74
C GLN A 66 -25.89 -30.39 -7.86
N ASN A 67 -26.98 -29.62 -8.02
CA ASN A 67 -27.06 -28.55 -8.99
C ASN A 67 -26.10 -27.39 -8.67
N LYS A 68 -25.88 -27.03 -7.40
CA LYS A 68 -24.88 -26.01 -7.00
C LYS A 68 -23.43 -26.50 -7.12
N VAL A 69 -23.18 -27.79 -6.90
CA VAL A 69 -21.85 -28.41 -7.09
C VAL A 69 -21.56 -28.68 -8.56
N GLU A 70 -22.54 -29.06 -9.37
CA GLU A 70 -22.44 -29.11 -10.83
C GLU A 70 -22.30 -27.72 -11.43
N ALA A 71 -22.99 -26.69 -10.90
CA ALA A 71 -22.78 -25.30 -11.31
C ALA A 71 -21.35 -24.83 -10.97
N ALA A 72 -20.86 -25.06 -9.75
CA ALA A 72 -19.50 -24.70 -9.36
C ALA A 72 -18.43 -25.49 -10.12
N ARG A 73 -18.65 -26.78 -10.43
CA ARG A 73 -17.75 -27.57 -11.28
C ARG A 73 -17.81 -27.16 -12.74
N LYS A 74 -18.98 -26.80 -13.26
CA LYS A 74 -19.16 -26.34 -14.65
C LYS A 74 -18.62 -24.92 -14.85
N GLU A 75 -18.66 -24.07 -13.83
CA GLU A 75 -18.06 -22.73 -13.84
C GLU A 75 -16.53 -22.80 -13.70
N ASN A 76 -16.02 -23.65 -12.81
CA ASN A 76 -14.57 -23.93 -12.74
C ASN A 76 -14.05 -24.64 -14.00
N GLN A 77 -14.82 -25.57 -14.59
CA GLN A 77 -14.45 -26.23 -15.84
C GLN A 77 -14.54 -25.27 -17.03
N LYS A 78 -15.48 -24.31 -17.06
CA LYS A 78 -15.50 -23.22 -18.06
C LYS A 78 -14.31 -22.27 -17.92
N ALA A 79 -13.89 -21.96 -16.68
CA ALA A 79 -12.69 -21.16 -16.45
C ALA A 79 -11.41 -21.91 -16.88
N ILE A 80 -11.33 -23.21 -16.62
CA ILE A 80 -10.19 -24.05 -17.04
C ILE A 80 -10.20 -24.32 -18.55
N ASP A 81 -11.35 -24.61 -19.15
CA ASP A 81 -11.51 -24.81 -20.59
C ASP A 81 -11.30 -23.51 -21.36
N GLY A 82 -11.70 -22.35 -20.81
CA GLY A 82 -11.42 -21.03 -21.37
C GLY A 82 -9.92 -20.70 -21.36
N LEU A 83 -9.24 -20.88 -20.22
CA LEU A 83 -7.79 -20.68 -20.12
C LEU A 83 -7.00 -21.67 -20.98
N LYS A 84 -7.49 -22.90 -21.16
CA LYS A 84 -6.90 -23.88 -22.10
C LYS A 84 -7.20 -23.54 -23.55
N LEU A 85 -8.38 -23.03 -23.88
CA LEU A 85 -8.74 -22.60 -25.23
C LEU A 85 -8.00 -21.33 -25.64
N GLU A 86 -7.69 -20.43 -24.72
CA GLU A 86 -6.88 -19.25 -25.01
C GLU A 86 -5.41 -19.64 -25.26
N LEU A 87 -4.89 -20.61 -24.48
CA LEU A 87 -3.57 -21.21 -24.73
C LEU A 87 -3.54 -22.01 -26.05
N ILE A 88 -4.62 -22.75 -26.36
CA ILE A 88 -4.77 -23.53 -27.60
C ILE A 88 -5.00 -22.60 -28.81
N GLN A 89 -5.74 -21.50 -28.70
CA GLN A 89 -5.94 -20.54 -29.81
C GLN A 89 -4.66 -19.75 -30.11
N LEU A 90 -3.85 -19.42 -29.09
CA LEU A 90 -2.51 -18.86 -29.28
C LEU A 90 -1.52 -19.89 -29.86
N MET A 91 -1.80 -21.20 -29.73
CA MET A 91 -1.04 -22.28 -30.38
C MET A 91 -1.60 -22.76 -31.73
N GLU A 92 -2.90 -22.57 -32.05
CA GLU A 92 -3.60 -23.14 -33.22
C GLU A 92 -3.99 -22.13 -34.32
N GLN A 93 -3.96 -20.81 -34.10
CA GLN A 93 -4.27 -19.81 -35.16
C GLN A 93 -3.05 -19.13 -35.78
N GLY A 94 -1.85 -19.63 -35.51
CA GLY A 94 -0.61 -19.28 -36.21
C GLY A 94 -0.05 -20.44 -37.05
N ASP A 95 -0.88 -21.00 -37.93
CA ASP A 95 -0.57 -21.79 -39.15
C ASP A 95 -1.04 -23.26 -39.20
N GLN A 96 -2.20 -23.44 -39.82
CA GLN A 96 -2.62 -24.67 -40.48
C GLN A 96 -2.01 -24.76 -41.90
N VAL A 97 -1.12 -25.73 -42.10
CA VAL A 97 -0.93 -26.36 -43.41
C VAL A 97 -1.29 -27.84 -43.28
N VAL A 98 -2.29 -28.23 -44.05
CA VAL A 98 -2.78 -29.59 -44.29
C VAL A 98 -1.60 -30.55 -44.43
N LYS A 99 -1.60 -31.65 -43.65
CA LYS A 99 -0.62 -32.73 -43.79
C LYS A 99 -0.72 -33.33 -45.19
N SER A 100 0.35 -33.17 -45.96
CA SER A 100 0.56 -33.85 -47.22
C SER A 100 0.62 -35.38 -46.99
N PRO A 101 -0.01 -36.22 -47.83
CA PRO A 101 0.01 -37.68 -47.66
C PRO A 101 1.45 -38.24 -47.69
N TRP A 102 1.72 -39.37 -47.02
CA TRP A 102 3.05 -40.00 -46.87
C TRP A 102 3.88 -40.11 -48.18
N MET A 103 3.22 -40.22 -49.34
CA MET A 103 3.86 -40.21 -50.66
C MET A 103 4.59 -38.89 -51.01
N SER A 104 4.21 -37.75 -50.45
CA SER A 104 4.80 -36.45 -50.79
C SER A 104 6.09 -36.16 -50.03
N TRP A 105 6.33 -36.82 -48.89
CA TRP A 105 7.58 -36.71 -48.12
C TRP A 105 8.74 -37.49 -48.76
N GLN A 106 8.44 -38.55 -49.51
CA GLN A 106 9.45 -39.35 -50.19
C GLN A 106 9.91 -38.76 -51.53
N PHE A 107 9.09 -37.92 -52.17
CA PHE A 107 9.37 -37.34 -53.49
C PHE A 107 9.31 -35.81 -53.58
N GLY A 108 9.11 -35.10 -52.45
CA GLY A 108 9.27 -33.64 -52.39
C GLY A 108 8.25 -32.82 -53.20
N ALA A 109 7.00 -33.30 -53.34
CA ALA A 109 5.95 -32.54 -54.02
C ALA A 109 4.96 -31.91 -53.02
N ASN A 110 4.89 -30.59 -52.94
CA ASN A 110 3.82 -29.88 -52.24
C ASN A 110 3.12 -28.90 -53.20
N TYR A 111 1.82 -29.15 -53.44
CA TYR A 111 0.92 -28.22 -54.11
C TYR A 111 0.31 -27.29 -53.07
N MET A 112 0.57 -25.98 -53.17
CA MET A 112 -0.30 -24.96 -52.60
C MET A 112 -0.42 -23.79 -53.56
N TYR A 113 -1.63 -23.63 -54.08
CA TYR A 113 -2.12 -22.40 -54.69
C TYR A 113 -2.50 -21.44 -53.58
N ASN A 114 -1.87 -20.26 -53.56
CA ASN A 114 -2.62 -19.04 -53.28
C ASN A 114 -1.88 -17.86 -53.92
N ASP A 115 -2.58 -17.18 -54.81
CA ASP A 115 -2.17 -15.88 -55.33
C ASP A 115 -2.27 -14.86 -54.19
N TRP A 116 -1.14 -14.35 -53.73
CA TRP A 116 -0.88 -12.90 -53.69
C TRP A 116 0.55 -12.62 -53.22
N ARG A 117 1.44 -12.70 -54.20
CA ARG A 117 2.65 -11.86 -54.40
C ARG A 117 3.54 -11.63 -53.18
N GLY A 118 4.28 -12.67 -52.78
CA GLY A 118 5.51 -12.50 -52.02
C GLY A 118 6.16 -13.84 -51.67
N THR A 119 7.43 -14.02 -52.02
CA THR A 119 8.23 -15.17 -51.58
C THR A 119 8.49 -15.06 -50.08
N TYR A 120 8.09 -16.09 -49.31
CA TYR A 120 8.28 -16.19 -47.86
C TYR A 120 9.74 -15.93 -47.47
N LYS A 121 9.97 -15.02 -46.50
CA LYS A 121 11.31 -14.64 -46.02
C LYS A 121 12.00 -15.88 -45.43
N GLY A 122 13.12 -16.28 -46.05
CA GLY A 122 13.93 -17.43 -45.66
C GLY A 122 14.07 -18.55 -46.71
N ARG A 123 13.53 -18.37 -47.93
CA ARG A 123 13.79 -19.30 -49.06
C ARG A 123 15.00 -18.92 -49.93
N GLY A 124 15.51 -17.70 -49.84
CA GLY A 124 16.57 -17.20 -50.73
C GLY A 124 17.97 -17.72 -50.40
N ASP A 125 18.22 -18.14 -49.17
CA ASP A 125 19.55 -18.52 -48.67
C ASP A 125 19.77 -20.03 -48.57
N LYS A 126 18.77 -20.86 -48.93
CA LYS A 126 18.87 -22.32 -48.77
C LYS A 126 19.88 -22.96 -49.73
N ALA A 127 19.96 -22.49 -50.97
CA ALA A 127 20.92 -22.98 -51.97
C ALA A 127 22.37 -22.55 -51.66
N GLU A 128 22.55 -21.49 -50.87
CA GLU A 128 23.86 -21.00 -50.45
C GLU A 128 24.32 -21.65 -49.13
N LYS A 129 23.39 -21.94 -48.20
CA LYS A 129 23.68 -22.56 -46.89
C LYS A 129 23.76 -24.09 -46.89
N TYR A 130 23.10 -24.78 -47.83
CA TYR A 130 23.10 -26.24 -47.91
C TYR A 130 23.56 -26.71 -49.30
N PRO A 131 24.89 -26.80 -49.53
CA PRO A 131 25.44 -27.20 -50.84
C PRO A 131 25.09 -28.63 -51.26
N TYR A 132 24.59 -29.45 -50.33
CA TYR A 132 24.34 -30.88 -50.53
C TYR A 132 23.17 -31.37 -49.66
N GLU A 133 22.14 -31.96 -50.27
CA GLU A 133 20.94 -32.50 -49.62
C GLU A 133 20.87 -34.06 -49.72
N GLY A 134 21.94 -34.77 -49.32
CA GLY A 134 21.99 -36.25 -49.33
C GLY A 134 22.69 -36.88 -48.10
N ILE A 135 22.67 -38.21 -48.00
CA ILE A 135 23.33 -38.96 -46.90
C ILE A 135 24.81 -39.12 -47.23
N LEU A 136 25.69 -38.70 -46.31
CA LEU A 136 27.14 -38.89 -46.45
C LEU A 136 27.53 -40.35 -46.18
N GLU A 137 28.32 -40.93 -47.09
CA GLU A 137 28.82 -42.30 -47.03
C GLU A 137 30.24 -42.34 -46.43
N ARG A 138 30.50 -43.33 -45.55
CA ARG A 138 31.84 -43.56 -44.97
C ARG A 138 32.69 -44.33 -45.98
N ASP A 139 33.93 -43.89 -46.21
CA ASP A 139 34.87 -44.57 -47.13
C ASP A 139 34.99 -46.06 -46.80
N SER A 140 34.85 -46.97 -47.75
CA SER A 140 34.97 -48.42 -47.52
C SER A 140 36.28 -48.86 -46.84
N ASN A 141 37.38 -48.11 -46.99
CA ASN A 141 38.64 -48.39 -46.32
C ASN A 141 38.68 -47.75 -44.92
N LEU A 142 38.82 -48.60 -43.90
CA LEU A 142 38.75 -48.17 -42.49
C LEU A 142 39.89 -47.23 -42.10
N PHE A 143 41.08 -47.37 -42.69
CA PHE A 143 42.25 -46.54 -42.34
C PHE A 143 42.11 -45.09 -42.82
N ASN A 144 41.48 -44.89 -43.99
CA ASN A 144 41.26 -43.55 -44.56
C ASN A 144 40.30 -42.70 -43.70
N ARG A 145 39.46 -43.33 -42.88
CA ARG A 145 38.49 -42.66 -42.00
C ARG A 145 39.13 -41.97 -40.79
N TYR A 146 40.36 -42.33 -40.44
CA TYR A 146 41.02 -41.90 -39.20
C TYR A 146 42.36 -41.17 -39.44
N VAL A 147 42.67 -40.80 -40.69
CA VAL A 147 43.84 -39.94 -40.99
C VAL A 147 43.47 -38.48 -40.71
N PRO A 148 44.15 -37.77 -39.79
CA PRO A 148 43.80 -36.40 -39.46
C PRO A 148 44.24 -35.43 -40.56
N THR A 149 43.51 -34.33 -40.74
CA THR A 149 43.71 -33.36 -41.84
C THR A 149 45.07 -32.65 -41.83
N ASN A 150 45.80 -32.70 -40.71
CA ASN A 150 47.14 -32.14 -40.54
C ASN A 150 48.27 -33.18 -40.67
N SER A 151 47.94 -34.46 -40.91
CA SER A 151 48.93 -35.50 -41.17
C SER A 151 49.53 -35.34 -42.58
N THR A 152 50.84 -35.55 -42.72
CA THR A 152 51.52 -35.58 -44.02
C THR A 152 50.99 -36.66 -44.96
N ASN A 153 50.33 -37.70 -44.41
CA ASN A 153 49.71 -38.77 -45.19
C ASN A 153 48.28 -38.45 -45.64
N TYR A 154 47.67 -37.35 -45.17
CA TYR A 154 46.31 -36.97 -45.57
C TYR A 154 46.22 -36.56 -47.04
N SER A 155 47.29 -35.99 -47.59
CA SER A 155 47.41 -35.62 -49.00
C SER A 155 47.46 -36.83 -49.94
N LEU A 156 47.75 -38.03 -49.41
CA LEU A 156 47.83 -39.29 -50.16
C LEU A 156 46.46 -39.95 -50.39
N LEU A 157 45.39 -39.44 -49.76
CA LEU A 157 44.02 -39.91 -50.00
C LEU A 157 43.57 -39.54 -51.42
N ALA A 158 42.93 -40.49 -52.13
CA ALA A 158 42.51 -40.27 -53.52
C ALA A 158 41.45 -39.17 -53.64
N SER A 159 41.66 -38.21 -54.55
CA SER A 159 40.68 -37.18 -54.87
C SER A 159 39.48 -37.80 -55.59
N THR A 160 38.34 -37.85 -54.91
CA THR A 160 37.08 -38.36 -55.47
C THR A 160 36.16 -37.19 -55.81
N THR A 161 35.48 -37.27 -56.97
CA THR A 161 34.43 -36.34 -57.39
C THR A 161 33.07 -36.69 -56.80
N ASN A 162 33.00 -37.73 -55.95
CA ASN A 162 31.77 -38.16 -55.29
C ASN A 162 31.43 -37.22 -54.11
N ALA A 163 30.42 -36.37 -54.32
CA ALA A 163 29.90 -35.43 -53.32
C ALA A 163 29.34 -36.10 -52.05
N GLN A 164 29.12 -37.42 -52.07
CA GLN A 164 28.59 -38.18 -50.95
C GLN A 164 29.69 -38.68 -49.98
N SER A 165 30.98 -38.65 -50.35
CA SER A 165 32.05 -39.23 -49.51
C SER A 165 32.44 -38.35 -48.31
N ALA A 166 32.48 -38.95 -47.11
CA ALA A 166 32.84 -38.30 -45.85
C ALA A 166 34.34 -38.05 -45.63
N ALA A 167 35.24 -38.73 -46.37
CA ALA A 167 36.69 -38.70 -46.15
C ALA A 167 37.46 -38.39 -47.44
N THR A 168 37.63 -37.10 -47.77
CA THR A 168 38.36 -36.67 -48.98
C THR A 168 39.22 -35.43 -48.70
N ASN A 169 40.33 -35.29 -49.43
CA ASN A 169 41.19 -34.11 -49.42
C ASN A 169 40.61 -32.91 -50.20
N SER A 170 39.47 -33.07 -50.89
CA SER A 170 38.72 -32.00 -51.59
C SER A 170 37.80 -31.16 -50.68
N ARG A 171 37.81 -31.38 -49.35
CA ARG A 171 37.04 -30.54 -48.39
C ARG A 171 37.70 -29.20 -48.04
N ASN A 172 38.81 -28.86 -48.70
CA ASN A 172 39.50 -27.59 -48.48
C ASN A 172 38.69 -26.44 -49.12
N GLY A 173 37.88 -25.74 -48.30
CA GLY A 173 37.03 -24.62 -48.72
C GLY A 173 35.56 -24.67 -48.29
N LEU A 174 35.08 -25.76 -47.68
CA LEU A 174 33.72 -25.87 -47.13
C LEU A 174 33.63 -25.18 -45.76
N LYS A 175 32.78 -24.14 -45.63
CA LYS A 175 32.65 -23.33 -44.40
C LYS A 175 31.79 -23.95 -43.29
N GLY A 176 31.13 -25.10 -43.53
CA GLY A 176 30.29 -25.80 -42.54
C GLY A 176 29.32 -26.81 -43.16
N TYR A 177 28.61 -27.59 -42.35
CA TYR A 177 27.58 -28.56 -42.78
C TYR A 177 26.19 -28.01 -42.46
N GLY A 178 25.75 -26.99 -43.20
CA GLY A 178 24.49 -26.30 -42.92
C GLY A 178 24.57 -25.42 -41.66
N LEU A 179 23.62 -25.57 -40.73
CA LEU A 179 23.49 -24.72 -39.53
C LEU A 179 24.51 -25.02 -38.42
N ALA A 180 25.33 -26.06 -38.57
CA ALA A 180 26.37 -26.43 -37.61
C ALA A 180 27.77 -26.32 -38.25
N SER A 181 28.69 -25.64 -37.55
CA SER A 181 30.12 -25.65 -37.87
C SER A 181 30.86 -26.50 -36.85
N ASN A 182 31.72 -27.40 -37.32
CA ASN A 182 32.49 -28.29 -36.46
C ASN A 182 33.95 -27.79 -36.43
N LYS A 183 34.49 -27.50 -35.23
CA LYS A 183 35.94 -27.32 -35.05
C LYS A 183 36.58 -28.70 -34.86
N PRO A 184 37.49 -29.15 -35.73
CA PRO A 184 38.21 -30.41 -35.51
C PRO A 184 39.18 -30.24 -34.33
N VAL A 185 39.09 -31.13 -33.34
CA VAL A 185 40.08 -31.23 -32.25
C VAL A 185 40.84 -32.55 -32.46
N PRO A 186 42.17 -32.51 -32.71
CA PRO A 186 42.97 -33.72 -32.85
C PRO A 186 43.07 -34.49 -31.53
N GLU A 187 42.86 -35.80 -31.56
CA GLU A 187 43.15 -36.66 -30.41
C GLU A 187 44.68 -36.85 -30.24
N PRO A 188 45.20 -36.94 -29.00
CA PRO A 188 46.62 -37.17 -28.77
C PRO A 188 47.04 -38.58 -29.25
N PRO A 189 48.21 -38.74 -29.88
CA PRO A 189 48.64 -40.02 -30.43
C PRO A 189 48.92 -41.04 -29.32
N VAL A 190 48.35 -42.23 -29.46
CA VAL A 190 48.64 -43.40 -28.60
C VAL A 190 49.66 -44.27 -29.34
N GLU A 191 50.86 -44.42 -28.77
CA GLU A 191 51.87 -45.35 -29.29
C GLU A 191 51.39 -46.80 -29.11
N ILE A 192 51.33 -47.55 -30.21
CA ILE A 192 51.19 -49.01 -30.19
C ILE A 192 52.52 -49.60 -30.61
N GLN A 193 53.31 -50.08 -29.65
CA GLN A 193 54.48 -50.91 -29.94
C GLN A 193 54.04 -52.32 -30.33
N VAL A 194 54.39 -52.74 -31.55
CA VAL A 194 54.21 -54.13 -32.00
C VAL A 194 55.57 -54.80 -32.00
N ASN A 195 55.83 -55.66 -31.01
CA ASN A 195 57.02 -56.51 -30.97
C ASN A 195 56.62 -57.92 -31.42
N ALA A 196 57.19 -58.39 -32.53
CA ALA A 196 56.97 -59.74 -33.04
C ALA A 196 58.07 -60.69 -32.56
N GLY A 197 57.70 -61.66 -31.72
CA GLY A 197 58.55 -62.77 -31.30
C GLY A 197 57.74 -63.86 -30.57
N ILE A 198 57.89 -65.12 -30.98
CA ILE A 198 56.97 -66.25 -30.77
C ILE A 198 57.36 -67.14 -29.56
N LYS A 199 56.35 -67.42 -28.68
CA LYS A 199 56.02 -68.64 -27.85
C LYS A 199 57.07 -69.24 -26.84
N PRO A 200 56.70 -70.09 -25.83
CA PRO A 200 55.40 -70.52 -25.26
C PRO A 200 55.33 -70.67 -23.69
N LYS A 201 54.13 -71.07 -23.23
CA LYS A 201 53.74 -71.77 -21.96
C LYS A 201 53.48 -70.93 -20.68
N SER A 202 52.20 -70.95 -20.33
CA SER A 202 51.51 -70.53 -19.11
C SER A 202 52.35 -70.51 -17.83
N ILE A 203 52.36 -69.34 -17.17
CA ILE A 203 52.55 -69.22 -15.72
C ILE A 203 51.35 -68.43 -15.19
N ASN A 204 50.59 -69.07 -14.29
CA ASN A 204 49.51 -68.45 -13.54
C ASN A 204 50.10 -67.40 -12.57
N LYS A 205 49.85 -66.11 -12.83
CA LYS A 205 49.99 -65.04 -11.83
C LYS A 205 48.68 -64.27 -11.80
N VAL A 206 48.01 -64.32 -10.65
CA VAL A 206 46.88 -63.46 -10.32
C VAL A 206 47.36 -62.00 -10.45
N PRO A 207 46.67 -61.12 -11.19
CA PRO A 207 47.01 -59.70 -11.24
C PRO A 207 46.91 -59.11 -9.84
N LEU A 208 47.98 -58.46 -9.39
CA LEU A 208 47.95 -57.65 -8.19
C LEU A 208 47.10 -56.41 -8.50
N ASN A 209 45.83 -56.42 -8.09
CA ASN A 209 44.96 -55.25 -8.17
C ASN A 209 45.39 -54.24 -7.09
N ILE A 210 46.41 -53.44 -7.37
CA ILE A 210 46.73 -52.27 -6.55
C ILE A 210 45.69 -51.21 -6.91
N ALA A 211 44.70 -51.04 -6.03
CA ALA A 211 43.82 -49.88 -6.09
C ALA A 211 44.66 -48.61 -6.18
N ALA A 212 44.41 -47.77 -7.19
CA ALA A 212 45.06 -46.46 -7.29
C ALA A 212 44.92 -45.75 -5.93
N LYS A 213 46.04 -45.29 -5.36
CA LYS A 213 46.00 -44.51 -4.13
C LYS A 213 45.13 -43.28 -4.41
N THR A 214 43.98 -43.19 -3.77
CA THR A 214 43.13 -42.01 -3.81
C THR A 214 43.91 -40.86 -3.17
N ALA A 215 44.21 -39.83 -3.95
CA ALA A 215 44.85 -38.63 -3.42
C ALA A 215 43.96 -37.99 -2.34
N ASN A 216 44.58 -37.53 -1.26
CA ASN A 216 43.86 -36.80 -0.22
C ASN A 216 43.66 -35.38 -0.69
N THR A 217 42.46 -35.06 -1.14
CA THR A 217 42.10 -33.67 -1.43
C THR A 217 41.81 -32.96 -0.10
N PRO A 218 42.61 -31.96 0.32
CA PRO A 218 42.28 -31.16 1.49
C PRO A 218 40.94 -30.45 1.31
N THR A 219 40.16 -30.34 2.38
CA THR A 219 38.98 -29.46 2.41
C THR A 219 39.45 -28.04 2.68
N LEU A 220 39.37 -27.17 1.69
CA LEU A 220 39.74 -25.77 1.82
C LEU A 220 38.58 -24.95 2.41
N PRO A 221 38.86 -23.89 3.18
CA PRO A 221 37.84 -22.96 3.61
C PRO A 221 37.18 -22.27 2.41
N GLU A 222 35.84 -22.28 2.36
CA GLU A 222 35.10 -21.46 1.39
C GLU A 222 35.32 -19.97 1.69
N ALA A 223 35.50 -19.17 0.63
CA ALA A 223 35.54 -17.73 0.75
C ALA A 223 34.21 -17.20 1.27
N VAL A 224 34.24 -16.41 2.36
CA VAL A 224 33.06 -15.73 2.89
C VAL A 224 32.90 -14.39 2.20
N LYS A 225 31.74 -14.20 1.55
CA LYS A 225 31.42 -12.96 0.85
C LYS A 225 30.38 -12.17 1.65
N PHE A 226 30.81 -11.03 2.20
CA PHE A 226 29.91 -9.98 2.64
C PHE A 226 29.75 -8.98 1.49
N ALA A 227 28.65 -9.07 0.76
CA ALA A 227 28.26 -8.09 -0.24
C ALA A 227 27.00 -7.37 0.24
N PRO A 228 27.12 -6.43 1.19
CA PRO A 228 25.98 -5.65 1.62
C PRO A 228 25.36 -4.96 0.41
N ILE A 229 24.04 -5.03 0.35
CA ILE A 229 23.27 -4.22 -0.58
C ILE A 229 22.93 -2.90 0.09
N ASP A 230 22.90 -1.84 -0.70
CA ASP A 230 22.32 -0.57 -0.23
C ASP A 230 20.84 -0.79 0.12
N PRO A 231 20.32 -0.14 1.18
CA PRO A 231 18.91 -0.23 1.51
C PRO A 231 18.05 0.14 0.30
N THR A 232 17.12 -0.75 -0.07
CA THR A 232 16.15 -0.46 -1.13
C THR A 232 15.03 0.38 -0.53
N ILE A 233 14.99 1.67 -0.87
CA ILE A 233 13.96 2.60 -0.43
C ILE A 233 13.04 2.93 -1.61
N VAL A 234 11.75 2.69 -1.42
CA VAL A 234 10.73 3.12 -2.38
C VAL A 234 10.06 4.36 -1.82
N ILE A 235 10.34 5.52 -2.42
CA ILE A 235 9.63 6.76 -2.09
C ILE A 235 8.30 6.75 -2.84
N PRO A 236 7.14 6.77 -2.13
CA PRO A 236 5.85 6.86 -2.80
C PRO A 236 5.76 8.13 -3.65
N LYS A 237 5.04 8.03 -4.77
CA LYS A 237 4.56 9.22 -5.47
C LYS A 237 3.62 9.99 -4.54
N ASN A 238 3.45 11.29 -4.81
CA ASN A 238 2.42 12.05 -4.13
C ASN A 238 1.07 11.35 -4.39
N PRO A 239 0.22 11.18 -3.37
CA PRO A 239 -1.10 10.63 -3.60
C PRO A 239 -1.87 11.55 -4.55
N ALA A 240 -2.63 10.93 -5.45
CA ALA A 240 -3.68 11.62 -6.17
C ALA A 240 -4.73 12.09 -5.17
N LEU A 241 -5.00 13.39 -5.16
CA LEU A 241 -5.87 13.97 -4.14
C LEU A 241 -7.31 13.96 -4.65
N PRO A 242 -8.28 13.40 -3.93
CA PRO A 242 -9.67 13.39 -4.36
C PRO A 242 -10.20 14.79 -4.62
N SER A 243 -10.76 15.10 -5.79
CA SER A 243 -11.35 16.42 -5.98
C SER A 243 -12.52 16.61 -4.99
N PRO A 244 -12.57 17.69 -4.20
CA PRO A 244 -13.77 18.00 -3.44
C PRO A 244 -14.94 18.21 -4.43
N PRO A 245 -16.20 17.96 -4.05
CA PRO A 245 -17.31 18.19 -4.97
C PRO A 245 -17.33 19.65 -5.49
N THR A 246 -17.48 19.87 -6.78
CA THR A 246 -17.37 21.23 -7.36
C THR A 246 -18.71 21.84 -7.77
N PHE A 247 -19.78 21.04 -7.74
CA PHE A 247 -21.11 21.53 -8.08
C PHE A 247 -21.57 22.63 -7.12
N LYS A 248 -22.40 23.52 -7.65
CA LYS A 248 -23.13 24.53 -6.88
C LYS A 248 -24.60 24.20 -6.95
N VAL A 249 -25.34 24.60 -5.93
CA VAL A 249 -26.80 24.66 -6.02
C VAL A 249 -27.17 26.07 -5.64
N ILE A 250 -27.53 26.86 -6.64
CA ILE A 250 -28.03 28.21 -6.39
C ILE A 250 -29.49 28.08 -6.00
N VAL A 251 -29.85 28.67 -4.87
CA VAL A 251 -31.22 28.71 -4.35
C VAL A 251 -31.49 30.15 -3.94
N GLY A 252 -32.39 30.82 -4.64
CA GLY A 252 -32.89 32.14 -4.27
C GLY A 252 -34.06 32.06 -3.28
N ALA A 253 -34.34 33.16 -2.59
CA ALA A 253 -35.59 33.36 -1.86
C ALA A 253 -36.81 33.31 -2.81
N ASP A 254 -37.99 33.04 -2.25
CA ASP A 254 -39.24 33.30 -2.98
C ASP A 254 -39.44 34.81 -3.15
N CYS A 255 -40.41 35.18 -3.97
CA CYS A 255 -40.79 36.57 -4.14
C CYS A 255 -41.92 36.95 -3.16
N ASN A 256 -41.86 38.17 -2.63
CA ASN A 256 -42.81 38.59 -1.59
C ASN A 256 -44.17 38.95 -2.20
N SER A 257 -45.13 38.03 -2.10
CA SER A 257 -46.52 38.25 -2.55
C SER A 257 -47.58 38.00 -1.48
N GLY A 258 -47.19 37.65 -0.25
CA GLY A 258 -48.10 37.29 0.85
C GLY A 258 -48.50 35.82 0.83
N ASP A 259 -48.88 35.28 1.99
CA ASP A 259 -49.25 33.85 2.14
C ASP A 259 -50.37 33.45 1.16
N GLY A 260 -50.21 32.28 0.52
CA GLY A 260 -51.14 31.75 -0.48
C GLY A 260 -51.29 32.59 -1.76
N THR A 261 -50.43 33.60 -1.97
CA THR A 261 -50.41 34.42 -3.17
C THR A 261 -49.10 34.17 -3.91
N SER A 262 -49.15 34.17 -5.24
CA SER A 262 -47.95 33.99 -6.06
C SER A 262 -47.63 35.27 -6.83
N CYS A 263 -46.35 35.57 -7.04
CA CYS A 263 -45.96 36.86 -7.61
C CYS A 263 -46.14 36.95 -9.13
N ALA A 264 -46.43 35.85 -9.80
CA ALA A 264 -46.62 35.83 -11.24
C ALA A 264 -48.02 35.34 -11.64
N SER A 265 -48.42 35.68 -12.86
CA SER A 265 -49.61 35.09 -13.48
C SER A 265 -49.34 33.62 -13.83
N GLY A 266 -50.04 32.69 -13.18
CA GLY A 266 -49.97 31.24 -13.40
C GLY A 266 -50.86 30.45 -12.42
N SER A 267 -51.09 29.15 -12.65
CA SER A 267 -51.86 28.28 -11.74
C SER A 267 -51.27 28.32 -10.33
N ARG A 268 -52.05 28.71 -9.30
CA ARG A 268 -51.52 28.99 -7.94
C ARG A 268 -51.54 27.78 -7.02
N ILE A 269 -52.73 27.21 -6.80
CA ILE A 269 -52.86 25.87 -6.23
C ILE A 269 -52.86 24.91 -7.40
N LEU A 270 -51.88 24.01 -7.45
CA LEU A 270 -51.79 23.00 -8.50
C LEU A 270 -52.62 21.78 -8.14
N THR A 271 -52.47 21.30 -6.90
CA THR A 271 -53.13 20.09 -6.39
C THR A 271 -53.37 20.18 -4.88
N GLY A 272 -54.31 19.38 -4.39
CA GLY A 272 -54.50 19.12 -2.97
C GLY A 272 -55.15 20.27 -2.17
N THR A 273 -55.17 20.08 -0.85
CA THR A 273 -55.64 21.08 0.13
C THR A 273 -54.50 21.44 1.06
N ALA A 274 -54.32 22.72 1.39
CA ALA A 274 -53.24 23.17 2.27
C ALA A 274 -53.13 22.31 3.54
N GLY A 275 -51.91 21.88 3.87
CA GLY A 275 -51.64 21.03 5.04
C GLY A 275 -52.02 19.55 4.88
N THR A 276 -52.36 19.08 3.67
CA THR A 276 -52.63 17.66 3.36
C THR A 276 -51.61 17.11 2.36
N ASP A 277 -51.35 15.80 2.40
CA ASP A 277 -50.43 15.16 1.46
C ASP A 277 -50.86 15.40 -0.01
N GLY A 278 -49.89 15.68 -0.87
CA GLY A 278 -50.11 16.03 -2.28
C GLY A 278 -50.51 17.49 -2.54
N TYR A 279 -50.55 18.35 -1.52
CA TYR A 279 -50.71 19.80 -1.73
C TYR A 279 -49.47 20.40 -2.39
N GLU A 280 -49.67 21.06 -3.52
CA GLU A 280 -48.62 21.77 -4.25
C GLU A 280 -49.11 23.16 -4.63
N PHE A 281 -48.31 24.18 -4.32
CA PHE A 281 -48.55 25.55 -4.75
C PHE A 281 -47.39 26.05 -5.60
N LEU A 282 -47.70 26.72 -6.70
CA LEU A 282 -46.73 27.26 -7.64
C LEU A 282 -46.31 28.67 -7.22
N GLN A 283 -45.02 28.86 -7.01
CA GLN A 283 -44.42 30.14 -6.72
C GLN A 283 -43.22 30.41 -7.64
N TYR A 284 -42.72 31.64 -7.61
CA TYR A 284 -41.59 32.10 -8.41
C TYR A 284 -40.51 32.71 -7.51
N THR A 285 -39.25 32.61 -7.93
CA THR A 285 -38.18 33.43 -7.31
C THR A 285 -38.32 34.89 -7.75
N TRP A 286 -37.61 35.81 -7.10
CA TRP A 286 -37.67 37.23 -7.45
C TRP A 286 -37.38 37.49 -8.93
N GLN A 287 -38.16 38.38 -9.54
CA GLN A 287 -38.04 38.75 -10.96
C GLN A 287 -37.06 39.91 -11.20
N SER A 288 -36.75 40.71 -10.17
CA SER A 288 -36.02 41.99 -10.32
C SER A 288 -34.87 42.23 -9.33
N SER A 289 -34.66 41.38 -8.33
CA SER A 289 -33.65 41.58 -7.26
C SER A 289 -32.85 40.33 -6.90
N ASN A 290 -33.22 39.62 -5.83
CA ASN A 290 -32.49 38.46 -5.29
C ASN A 290 -32.54 37.30 -6.29
N GLU A 291 -31.41 36.81 -6.81
CA GLU A 291 -31.33 35.88 -7.97
C GLU A 291 -31.89 36.45 -9.31
N ALA A 292 -32.88 37.35 -9.29
CA ALA A 292 -33.46 38.15 -10.39
C ALA A 292 -33.86 37.36 -11.65
N GLN A 293 -34.44 36.17 -11.48
CA GLN A 293 -34.69 35.25 -12.59
C GLN A 293 -36.12 34.79 -12.77
N GLY A 294 -37.03 35.06 -11.82
CA GLY A 294 -38.43 34.66 -11.95
C GLY A 294 -38.58 33.15 -12.16
N LEU A 295 -37.82 32.33 -11.43
CA LEU A 295 -37.78 30.89 -11.66
C LEU A 295 -38.96 30.20 -10.97
N ALA A 296 -39.69 29.40 -11.73
CA ALA A 296 -40.83 28.65 -11.23
C ALA A 296 -40.37 27.51 -10.31
N PHE A 297 -41.08 27.33 -9.20
CA PHE A 297 -40.91 26.21 -8.29
C PHE A 297 -42.22 25.89 -7.58
N LYS A 298 -42.31 24.69 -6.99
CA LYS A 298 -43.44 24.31 -6.15
C LYS A 298 -43.04 24.41 -4.69
N TRP A 299 -43.97 24.80 -3.84
CA TRP A 299 -43.83 24.54 -2.42
C TRP A 299 -45.02 23.74 -1.85
N PHE A 300 -44.82 23.14 -0.69
CA PHE A 300 -45.92 22.58 0.10
C PHE A 300 -46.45 23.60 1.12
N ASP A 301 -45.60 24.31 1.86
CA ASP A 301 -46.06 25.38 2.76
C ASP A 301 -44.98 26.46 2.94
N ALA A 302 -45.44 27.69 3.20
CA ALA A 302 -44.60 28.84 3.48
C ALA A 302 -45.16 29.60 4.69
N ILE A 303 -44.29 30.06 5.59
CA ILE A 303 -44.68 30.83 6.78
C ILE A 303 -43.92 32.15 6.87
N THR A 304 -44.57 33.17 7.43
CA THR A 304 -43.99 34.50 7.66
C THR A 304 -44.07 34.98 9.12
N GLY A 305 -44.74 34.20 9.98
CA GLY A 305 -45.00 34.56 11.37
C GLY A 305 -43.90 34.14 12.34
N THR A 306 -43.87 34.77 13.52
CA THR A 306 -42.91 34.49 14.60
C THR A 306 -43.38 33.41 15.58
N SER A 307 -44.54 32.78 15.34
CA SER A 307 -45.01 31.65 16.15
C SER A 307 -44.26 30.36 15.78
N PRO A 308 -44.12 29.41 16.71
CA PRO A 308 -43.64 28.07 16.36
C PRO A 308 -44.64 27.32 15.46
N TYR A 309 -44.16 26.72 14.38
CA TYR A 309 -44.92 25.92 13.43
C TYR A 309 -44.36 24.50 13.34
N ILE A 310 -45.25 23.52 13.46
CA ILE A 310 -44.90 22.10 13.51
C ILE A 310 -45.49 21.38 12.30
N TYR A 311 -44.66 20.57 11.65
CA TYR A 311 -44.99 19.82 10.45
C TYR A 311 -44.84 18.33 10.69
N GLY A 312 -45.74 17.53 10.15
CA GLY A 312 -45.65 16.07 10.10
C GLY A 312 -45.81 15.34 11.44
N ASP A 313 -46.39 15.98 12.47
CA ASP A 313 -46.55 15.37 13.80
C ASP A 313 -47.80 14.47 13.93
N GLY A 314 -48.65 14.43 12.90
CA GLY A 314 -49.89 13.66 12.87
C GLY A 314 -51.07 14.27 13.65
N THR A 315 -50.93 15.51 14.14
CA THR A 315 -52.05 16.25 14.75
C THR A 315 -52.92 16.90 13.67
N THR A 316 -54.12 17.36 14.03
CA THR A 316 -54.99 18.07 13.09
C THR A 316 -54.37 19.40 12.66
N PHE A 317 -54.48 19.74 11.38
CA PHE A 317 -54.06 21.05 10.87
C PHE A 317 -54.68 22.20 11.68
N GLY A 318 -53.84 23.15 12.11
CA GLY A 318 -54.25 24.29 12.93
C GLY A 318 -54.36 24.00 14.43
N ALA A 319 -54.15 22.77 14.89
CA ALA A 319 -54.20 22.45 16.32
C ALA A 319 -52.99 23.02 17.08
N ALA A 320 -53.19 23.34 18.36
CA ALA A 320 -52.10 23.66 19.27
C ALA A 320 -51.29 22.39 19.57
N THR A 321 -49.98 22.47 19.35
CA THR A 321 -49.05 21.35 19.40
C THR A 321 -47.85 21.70 20.26
N ASN A 322 -47.34 20.72 21.00
CA ASN A 322 -46.06 20.83 21.70
C ASN A 322 -45.08 19.79 21.17
N VAL A 323 -43.90 20.22 20.73
CA VAL A 323 -42.82 19.33 20.32
C VAL A 323 -41.58 19.59 21.17
N THR A 324 -41.03 18.53 21.73
CA THR A 324 -39.74 18.57 22.43
C THR A 324 -38.62 18.12 21.49
N VAL A 325 -37.59 18.95 21.34
CA VAL A 325 -36.37 18.66 20.59
C VAL A 325 -35.18 18.83 21.53
N GLY A 326 -34.53 17.72 21.87
CA GLY A 326 -33.50 17.74 22.91
C GLY A 326 -34.08 18.20 24.25
N THR A 327 -33.54 19.29 24.82
CA THR A 327 -34.03 19.90 26.07
C THR A 327 -35.08 20.98 25.85
N ASP A 328 -35.28 21.43 24.62
CA ASP A 328 -36.16 22.55 24.30
C ASP A 328 -37.56 22.03 23.97
N THR A 329 -38.60 22.71 24.48
CA THR A 329 -39.99 22.42 24.13
C THR A 329 -40.60 23.63 23.44
N PHE A 330 -41.14 23.39 22.26
CA PHE A 330 -41.76 24.39 21.41
C PHE A 330 -43.28 24.20 21.41
N SER A 331 -43.98 25.22 21.90
CA SER A 331 -45.45 25.30 21.85
C SER A 331 -45.85 26.11 20.62
N GLY A 332 -46.54 25.47 19.69
CA GLY A 332 -46.83 26.05 18.38
C GLY A 332 -48.12 25.53 17.78
N THR A 333 -48.25 25.73 16.47
CA THR A 333 -49.41 25.30 15.69
C THR A 333 -49.01 24.24 14.68
N SER A 334 -49.80 23.18 14.56
CA SER A 334 -49.62 22.18 13.51
C SER A 334 -50.00 22.74 12.15
N ARG A 335 -49.14 22.52 11.16
CA ARG A 335 -49.29 22.94 9.75
C ARG A 335 -49.56 21.80 8.80
N THR A 336 -49.76 20.59 9.34
CA THR A 336 -50.11 19.41 8.55
C THR A 336 -51.13 18.56 9.29
N SER A 337 -52.03 17.92 8.58
CA SER A 337 -52.98 16.94 9.14
C SER A 337 -52.43 15.50 9.20
N GLY A 338 -51.31 15.22 8.53
CA GLY A 338 -50.68 13.90 8.44
C GLY A 338 -49.20 13.94 8.80
N THR A 339 -48.52 12.80 8.59
CA THR A 339 -47.09 12.63 8.94
C THR A 339 -46.14 12.75 7.75
N THR A 340 -46.68 12.87 6.53
CA THR A 340 -45.90 12.85 5.29
C THR A 340 -46.13 14.14 4.51
N ILE A 341 -45.04 14.69 4.00
CA ILE A 341 -45.00 15.84 3.10
C ILE A 341 -44.24 15.38 1.86
N SER A 342 -44.77 15.64 0.69
CA SER A 342 -44.14 15.26 -0.58
C SER A 342 -44.06 16.49 -1.47
N ILE A 343 -42.87 16.74 -2.03
CA ILE A 343 -42.67 17.82 -3.00
C ILE A 343 -41.77 17.32 -4.13
N ASN A 344 -42.01 17.82 -5.34
CA ASN A 344 -41.19 17.52 -6.49
C ASN A 344 -40.92 18.75 -7.35
N SER A 345 -39.93 18.66 -8.23
CA SER A 345 -39.64 19.66 -9.26
C SER A 345 -40.20 19.29 -10.63
N TYR A 346 -41.21 18.42 -10.73
CA TYR A 346 -41.69 17.95 -12.03
C TYR A 346 -42.42 19.05 -12.79
N ASN A 347 -42.02 19.26 -14.04
CA ASN A 347 -42.62 20.25 -14.92
C ASN A 347 -43.62 19.63 -15.91
N GLY A 348 -44.80 19.30 -15.40
CA GLY A 348 -45.95 18.87 -16.20
C GLY A 348 -47.01 19.97 -16.35
N LEU A 349 -46.62 21.24 -16.21
CA LEU A 349 -47.55 22.37 -16.04
C LEU A 349 -47.66 23.18 -17.34
N THR A 350 -48.84 23.77 -17.57
CA THR A 350 -49.10 24.68 -18.70
C THR A 350 -49.33 26.11 -18.19
N GLY A 351 -48.93 27.11 -18.97
CA GLY A 351 -49.19 28.53 -18.64
C GLY A 351 -48.27 29.10 -17.56
N LEU A 352 -47.03 28.59 -17.45
CA LEU A 352 -46.01 29.18 -16.60
C LEU A 352 -45.55 30.53 -17.18
N SER A 353 -45.30 31.51 -16.31
CA SER A 353 -44.58 32.73 -16.70
C SER A 353 -43.15 32.39 -17.12
N SER A 354 -42.66 33.02 -18.19
CA SER A 354 -41.27 32.84 -18.63
C SER A 354 -40.28 33.39 -17.60
N SER A 355 -39.15 32.72 -17.48
CA SER A 355 -38.03 33.20 -16.67
C SER A 355 -37.39 34.45 -17.30
N THR A 356 -36.68 35.25 -16.49
CA THR A 356 -35.97 36.46 -16.98
C THR A 356 -34.92 36.10 -18.03
N ASN A 357 -34.27 34.94 -17.88
CA ASN A 357 -33.27 34.48 -18.83
C ASN A 357 -33.82 33.30 -19.64
N THR A 358 -34.08 33.56 -20.91
CA THR A 358 -34.70 32.61 -21.86
C THR A 358 -33.73 32.03 -22.88
N SER A 359 -32.44 32.34 -22.77
CA SER A 359 -31.40 31.83 -23.66
C SER A 359 -30.46 30.89 -22.89
N PRO A 360 -30.11 29.72 -23.43
CA PRO A 360 -30.55 29.16 -24.73
C PRO A 360 -31.96 28.56 -24.71
N VAL A 361 -32.58 28.45 -23.52
CA VAL A 361 -33.96 27.97 -23.32
C VAL A 361 -34.59 28.76 -22.18
N ASP A 362 -35.92 28.91 -22.21
CA ASP A 362 -36.68 29.39 -21.06
C ASP A 362 -36.55 28.40 -19.90
N ARG A 363 -35.93 28.84 -18.80
CA ARG A 363 -35.64 27.99 -17.64
C ARG A 363 -36.88 27.35 -17.04
N ASN A 364 -38.01 28.04 -17.09
CA ASN A 364 -39.29 27.58 -16.55
C ASN A 364 -40.00 26.56 -17.47
N SER A 365 -39.51 26.38 -18.69
CA SER A 365 -40.09 25.45 -19.68
C SER A 365 -39.32 24.12 -19.78
N GLN A 366 -38.33 23.90 -18.92
CA GLN A 366 -37.47 22.71 -18.96
C GLN A 366 -38.14 21.50 -18.28
N TYR A 367 -37.56 20.31 -18.45
CA TYR A 367 -38.11 19.06 -17.87
C TYR A 367 -38.31 19.10 -16.35
N PHE A 368 -37.46 19.83 -15.62
CA PHE A 368 -37.64 20.10 -14.20
C PHE A 368 -37.81 21.60 -13.98
N LEU A 369 -38.58 21.95 -12.95
CA LEU A 369 -38.64 23.28 -12.38
C LEU A 369 -37.30 23.58 -11.69
N VAL A 370 -36.72 24.75 -11.97
CA VAL A 370 -35.36 25.09 -11.53
C VAL A 370 -35.29 26.19 -10.47
N GLY A 371 -36.42 26.71 -10.00
CA GLY A 371 -36.46 27.71 -8.93
C GLY A 371 -36.22 27.15 -7.52
N GLY A 372 -35.96 25.85 -7.40
CA GLY A 372 -35.74 25.17 -6.12
C GLY A 372 -37.06 24.87 -5.41
N SER A 373 -37.69 23.72 -5.69
CA SER A 373 -38.99 23.36 -5.09
C SER A 373 -38.83 22.94 -3.62
N ARG A 374 -39.72 23.38 -2.73
CA ARG A 374 -39.47 23.44 -1.26
C ARG A 374 -40.60 22.77 -0.50
N ALA A 375 -40.32 21.81 0.36
CA ALA A 375 -41.38 21.26 1.20
C ALA A 375 -41.82 22.28 2.26
N ILE A 376 -40.87 22.91 2.95
CA ILE A 376 -41.18 23.90 3.98
C ILE A 376 -40.31 25.14 3.76
N GLU A 377 -40.94 26.30 3.66
CA GLU A 377 -40.27 27.60 3.56
C GLU A 377 -40.59 28.50 4.76
N ALA A 378 -39.57 29.19 5.27
CA ALA A 378 -39.66 30.12 6.38
C ALA A 378 -39.09 31.50 6.00
N ASP A 379 -39.97 32.49 5.87
CA ASP A 379 -39.63 33.91 5.74
C ASP A 379 -39.90 34.63 7.08
N ILE A 380 -39.02 34.40 8.05
CA ILE A 380 -39.14 34.99 9.39
C ILE A 380 -38.16 36.17 9.52
N TYR A 381 -38.31 37.19 8.68
CA TYR A 381 -37.44 38.38 8.66
C TYR A 381 -37.16 38.99 10.05
N SER A 382 -38.21 39.14 10.86
CA SER A 382 -38.14 39.74 12.21
C SER A 382 -37.53 38.81 13.27
N GLY A 383 -37.39 37.52 12.96
CA GLY A 383 -36.92 36.44 13.83
C GLY A 383 -37.87 36.08 14.99
N GLY A 384 -37.41 35.23 15.91
CA GLY A 384 -38.17 34.82 17.11
C GLY A 384 -39.07 33.59 16.95
N GLY A 385 -39.26 33.06 15.74
CA GLY A 385 -40.07 31.87 15.46
C GLY A 385 -39.28 30.56 15.38
N ALA A 386 -40.02 29.45 15.28
CA ALA A 386 -39.45 28.12 15.08
C ALA A 386 -40.24 27.33 14.03
N VAL A 387 -39.56 26.61 13.15
CA VAL A 387 -40.15 25.73 12.15
C VAL A 387 -39.57 24.34 12.35
N ILE A 388 -40.44 23.37 12.64
CA ILE A 388 -40.02 22.03 13.06
C ILE A 388 -40.66 20.98 12.16
N ASN A 389 -39.84 20.24 11.42
CA ASN A 389 -40.28 19.00 10.78
C ASN A 389 -40.21 17.85 11.78
N LYS A 390 -41.34 17.21 12.07
CA LYS A 390 -41.47 16.01 12.92
C LYS A 390 -41.84 14.76 12.12
N GLY A 391 -42.27 14.91 10.87
CA GLY A 391 -42.68 13.82 9.98
C GLY A 391 -41.65 13.49 8.90
N THR A 392 -42.13 12.89 7.81
CA THR A 392 -41.31 12.51 6.66
C THR A 392 -41.52 13.48 5.50
N VAL A 393 -40.46 14.12 5.05
CA VAL A 393 -40.42 14.94 3.84
C VAL A 393 -39.80 14.12 2.71
N ASN A 394 -40.58 13.82 1.67
CA ASN A 394 -40.14 13.14 0.45
C ASN A 394 -39.84 14.16 -0.66
N LEU A 395 -38.64 14.07 -1.22
CA LEU A 395 -38.15 14.94 -2.29
C LEU A 395 -38.03 14.18 -3.61
N GLY A 396 -38.66 14.68 -4.67
CA GLY A 396 -38.62 14.08 -6.02
C GLY A 396 -38.12 15.03 -7.10
N GLY A 397 -37.16 14.59 -7.90
CA GLY A 397 -36.52 15.42 -8.92
C GLY A 397 -35.39 16.29 -8.37
N ILE A 398 -34.71 16.99 -9.29
CA ILE A 398 -33.57 17.86 -8.97
C ILE A 398 -33.99 19.16 -8.30
N LEU A 399 -33.07 19.82 -7.60
CA LEU A 399 -33.30 21.14 -6.97
C LEU A 399 -34.54 21.11 -6.08
N THR A 400 -34.67 20.05 -5.29
CA THR A 400 -35.71 19.90 -4.28
C THR A 400 -35.12 20.08 -2.90
N LEU A 401 -35.85 20.80 -2.05
CA LEU A 401 -35.40 21.24 -0.75
C LEU A 401 -36.38 20.82 0.34
N GLY A 402 -35.87 20.26 1.44
CA GLY A 402 -36.68 19.85 2.57
C GLY A 402 -37.17 21.05 3.37
N MET A 403 -36.24 21.82 3.92
CA MET A 403 -36.54 23.01 4.71
C MET A 403 -35.65 24.16 4.25
N VAL A 404 -36.26 25.30 3.96
CA VAL A 404 -35.56 26.52 3.52
C VAL A 404 -35.95 27.65 4.45
N THR A 405 -34.95 28.40 4.90
CA THR A 405 -35.17 29.67 5.60
C THR A 405 -34.47 30.79 4.86
N GLN A 406 -35.16 31.90 4.78
CA GLN A 406 -34.58 33.15 4.35
C GLN A 406 -33.90 33.82 5.54
N THR A 407 -33.04 34.79 5.25
CA THR A 407 -32.18 35.43 6.25
C THR A 407 -32.99 36.17 7.32
N SER A 408 -32.67 35.94 8.59
CA SER A 408 -33.38 36.51 9.73
C SER A 408 -32.51 37.43 10.60
N SER A 409 -33.05 38.60 10.95
CA SER A 409 -32.33 39.62 11.74
C SER A 409 -32.18 39.27 13.23
N ASN A 410 -32.98 38.33 13.72
CA ASN A 410 -32.94 37.79 15.07
C ASN A 410 -32.93 36.25 15.03
N THR A 411 -32.67 35.61 16.16
CA THR A 411 -32.64 34.15 16.23
C THR A 411 -34.02 33.56 15.91
N ASN A 412 -34.08 32.71 14.89
CA ASN A 412 -35.16 31.78 14.59
C ASN A 412 -34.60 30.35 14.49
N TYR A 413 -35.45 29.37 14.69
CA TYR A 413 -35.06 27.95 14.71
C TYR A 413 -35.64 27.22 13.51
N ILE A 414 -34.79 26.52 12.75
CA ILE A 414 -35.20 25.68 11.62
C ILE A 414 -34.69 24.28 11.90
N ILE A 415 -35.60 23.41 12.31
CA ILE A 415 -35.25 22.14 12.94
C ILE A 415 -35.85 20.97 12.15
N ASN A 416 -34.99 20.10 11.62
CA ASN A 416 -35.42 18.75 11.24
C ASN A 416 -35.35 17.83 12.46
N ALA A 417 -36.49 17.38 12.96
CA ALA A 417 -36.63 16.37 14.02
C ALA A 417 -37.34 15.08 13.54
N GLY A 418 -37.62 15.01 12.25
CA GLY A 418 -38.20 13.86 11.55
C GLY A 418 -37.22 13.33 10.49
N THR A 419 -37.74 12.98 9.31
CA THR A 419 -36.93 12.45 8.20
C THR A 419 -37.08 13.33 6.97
N ILE A 420 -35.98 13.67 6.30
CA ILE A 420 -35.96 14.26 4.95
C ILE A 420 -35.27 13.26 4.03
N THR A 421 -35.92 12.85 2.93
CA THR A 421 -35.39 11.80 2.06
C THR A 421 -35.92 11.86 0.64
N ASP A 422 -35.22 11.21 -0.27
CA ASP A 422 -35.62 10.94 -1.66
C ASP A 422 -35.86 9.45 -1.93
N VAL A 423 -35.99 8.62 -0.90
CA VAL A 423 -36.09 7.15 -1.04
C VAL A 423 -37.22 6.69 -1.98
N ASN A 424 -38.30 7.46 -2.08
CA ASN A 424 -39.44 7.14 -2.91
C ASN A 424 -39.25 7.53 -4.38
N GLU A 425 -38.31 8.43 -4.68
CA GLU A 425 -38.09 9.00 -6.01
C GLU A 425 -37.83 7.94 -7.09
N LYS A 426 -37.12 6.87 -6.74
CA LYS A 426 -36.85 5.75 -7.66
C LYS A 426 -38.11 5.08 -8.20
N ASN A 427 -39.25 5.22 -7.53
CA ASN A 427 -40.51 4.64 -7.97
C ASN A 427 -41.29 5.58 -8.90
N ASP A 428 -40.87 6.84 -9.03
CA ASP A 428 -41.59 7.84 -9.79
C ASP A 428 -41.32 7.71 -11.29
N ALA A 429 -42.39 7.44 -12.05
CA ALA A 429 -42.31 7.30 -13.50
C ALA A 429 -41.71 8.54 -14.18
N TYR A 430 -41.93 9.73 -13.63
CA TYR A 430 -41.33 10.98 -14.12
C TYR A 430 -39.80 10.92 -14.07
N VAL A 431 -39.23 10.47 -12.96
CA VAL A 431 -37.78 10.36 -12.79
C VAL A 431 -37.21 9.21 -13.64
N GLN A 432 -37.89 8.08 -13.72
CA GLN A 432 -37.46 6.96 -14.56
C GLN A 432 -37.40 7.35 -16.06
N ASN A 433 -38.32 8.20 -16.51
CA ASN A 433 -38.39 8.66 -17.90
C ASN A 433 -37.32 9.68 -18.29
N VAL A 434 -36.51 10.19 -17.35
CA VAL A 434 -35.42 11.14 -17.65
C VAL A 434 -34.43 10.57 -18.68
N ARG A 435 -34.17 9.26 -18.65
CA ARG A 435 -33.27 8.59 -19.63
C ARG A 435 -33.73 8.75 -21.08
N ASN A 436 -35.04 8.90 -21.31
CA ASN A 436 -35.61 9.03 -22.65
C ASN A 436 -35.39 10.42 -23.26
N VAL A 437 -34.95 11.39 -22.46
CA VAL A 437 -34.78 12.79 -22.88
C VAL A 437 -33.34 13.26 -22.73
N TYR A 438 -32.36 12.35 -22.59
CA TYR A 438 -30.95 12.69 -22.58
C TYR A 438 -30.53 13.41 -23.86
N ASN A 439 -29.77 14.49 -23.67
CA ASN A 439 -29.41 15.42 -24.75
C ASN A 439 -27.96 15.92 -24.63
N THR A 440 -27.19 15.41 -23.68
CA THR A 440 -25.79 15.80 -23.46
C THR A 440 -24.96 14.57 -23.19
N ASP A 441 -23.86 14.49 -23.92
CA ASP A 441 -22.75 13.56 -23.75
C ASP A 441 -21.73 14.20 -22.79
N THR A 442 -21.54 13.58 -21.62
CA THR A 442 -20.65 14.11 -20.56
C THR A 442 -19.23 13.55 -20.59
N ASP A 443 -18.97 12.48 -21.35
CA ASP A 443 -17.65 11.83 -21.46
C ASP A 443 -17.06 11.86 -22.87
N SER A 444 -17.76 12.48 -23.82
CA SER A 444 -17.38 12.65 -25.22
C SER A 444 -17.22 11.34 -25.99
N ASP A 445 -17.95 10.29 -25.60
CA ASP A 445 -17.95 9.00 -26.28
C ASP A 445 -18.90 8.93 -27.51
N GLY A 446 -19.68 9.99 -27.73
CA GLY A 446 -20.66 10.12 -28.80
C GLY A 446 -22.09 9.73 -28.40
N VAL A 447 -22.34 9.38 -27.14
CA VAL A 447 -23.64 8.97 -26.61
C VAL A 447 -24.11 9.95 -25.53
N ASN A 448 -25.34 10.46 -25.69
CA ASN A 448 -25.93 11.31 -24.65
C ASN A 448 -26.25 10.47 -23.40
N ASP A 449 -25.67 10.85 -22.27
CA ASP A 449 -25.76 10.11 -21.00
C ASP A 449 -26.30 10.96 -19.84
N ALA A 450 -26.62 12.23 -20.11
CA ALA A 450 -27.27 13.14 -19.17
C ALA A 450 -28.30 14.06 -19.86
N LEU A 451 -29.24 14.56 -19.05
CA LEU A 451 -30.13 15.65 -19.40
C LEU A 451 -29.52 16.96 -18.90
N LYS A 452 -29.15 17.85 -19.83
CA LYS A 452 -28.68 19.19 -19.48
C LYS A 452 -29.85 20.09 -19.10
N ILE A 453 -29.78 20.64 -17.90
CA ILE A 453 -30.73 21.60 -17.34
C ILE A 453 -29.99 22.91 -17.07
N TYR A 454 -30.51 24.01 -17.59
CA TYR A 454 -30.06 25.36 -17.30
C TYR A 454 -30.65 25.80 -15.97
N GLY A 455 -29.80 25.88 -14.97
CA GLY A 455 -30.16 26.26 -13.62
C GLY A 455 -30.24 27.77 -13.43
N PRO A 456 -30.34 28.21 -12.17
CA PRO A 456 -30.23 29.62 -11.87
C PRO A 456 -28.87 30.21 -12.25
N ALA A 457 -28.90 31.49 -12.59
CA ALA A 457 -27.80 32.30 -13.08
C ALA A 457 -27.14 31.64 -14.29
N SER A 458 -25.84 31.38 -14.24
CA SER A 458 -25.10 30.71 -15.31
C SER A 458 -24.90 29.21 -15.06
N GLU A 459 -25.49 28.64 -14.01
CA GLU A 459 -25.24 27.25 -13.65
C GLU A 459 -25.95 26.29 -14.59
N VAL A 460 -25.30 25.16 -14.84
CA VAL A 460 -25.80 24.08 -15.70
C VAL A 460 -25.68 22.78 -14.94
N TYR A 461 -26.78 22.03 -14.88
CA TYR A 461 -26.89 20.75 -14.21
C TYR A 461 -26.98 19.64 -15.24
N ASN A 462 -26.05 18.69 -15.17
CA ASN A 462 -26.09 17.49 -16.02
C ASN A 462 -26.78 16.38 -15.21
N VAL A 463 -28.09 16.25 -15.42
CA VAL A 463 -28.94 15.35 -14.65
C VAL A 463 -28.85 13.94 -15.21
N LYS A 464 -28.31 13.02 -14.41
CA LYS A 464 -28.22 11.60 -14.73
C LYS A 464 -29.09 10.80 -13.78
N LEU A 465 -29.79 9.82 -14.33
CA LEU A 465 -30.54 8.83 -13.56
C LEU A 465 -29.54 7.76 -13.15
N SER A 466 -29.25 7.71 -11.86
CA SER A 466 -28.30 6.77 -11.26
C SER A 466 -28.73 5.31 -11.48
N GLU A 467 -27.82 4.37 -11.22
CA GLU A 467 -28.09 2.94 -11.40
C GLU A 467 -29.16 2.44 -10.43
N ASP A 468 -29.23 3.04 -9.23
CA ASP A 468 -30.25 2.75 -8.23
C ASP A 468 -31.56 3.55 -8.43
N GLY A 469 -31.64 4.36 -9.50
CA GLY A 469 -32.88 4.98 -9.97
C GLY A 469 -33.18 6.38 -9.42
N TYR A 470 -32.19 7.10 -8.89
CA TYR A 470 -32.34 8.44 -8.32
C TYR A 470 -31.69 9.54 -9.18
N VAL A 471 -32.19 10.77 -9.07
CA VAL A 471 -31.54 11.99 -9.62
C VAL A 471 -31.04 12.90 -8.49
N GLY A 472 -30.07 13.76 -8.81
CA GLY A 472 -29.29 14.50 -7.82
C GLY A 472 -29.82 15.86 -7.36
N TYR A 473 -28.92 16.67 -6.79
CA TYR A 473 -29.14 18.10 -6.48
C TYR A 473 -30.21 18.38 -5.41
N LYS A 474 -30.25 17.56 -4.36
CA LYS A 474 -31.20 17.72 -3.24
C LYS A 474 -30.58 18.49 -2.09
N ILE A 475 -31.40 19.24 -1.34
CA ILE A 475 -30.96 19.91 -0.12
C ILE A 475 -31.87 19.57 1.05
N GLY A 476 -31.29 19.18 2.19
CA GLY A 476 -32.06 18.87 3.39
C GLY A 476 -32.54 20.14 4.08
N VAL A 477 -31.61 20.91 4.63
CA VAL A 477 -31.87 22.19 5.30
C VAL A 477 -30.99 23.28 4.69
N ALA A 478 -31.58 24.40 4.28
CA ALA A 478 -30.89 25.51 3.63
C ALA A 478 -31.17 26.87 4.30
N VAL A 479 -30.13 27.70 4.41
CA VAL A 479 -30.23 29.15 4.69
C VAL A 479 -29.87 29.91 3.41
N VAL A 480 -30.77 30.77 2.93
CA VAL A 480 -30.65 31.50 1.64
C VAL A 480 -30.84 33.01 1.82
N PRO A 481 -30.21 33.88 1.00
CA PRO A 481 -30.23 35.32 1.20
C PRO A 481 -31.55 35.94 0.79
N GLU A 482 -32.00 36.96 1.54
CA GLU A 482 -33.10 37.79 1.09
C GLU A 482 -32.99 39.26 1.55
N ASN A 483 -33.48 39.57 2.75
CA ASN A 483 -33.81 40.94 3.17
C ASN A 483 -32.90 41.55 4.25
N THR A 484 -31.98 40.79 4.85
CA THR A 484 -31.17 41.27 5.98
C THR A 484 -29.68 41.28 5.65
N SER A 485 -28.95 42.19 6.31
CA SER A 485 -27.48 42.23 6.23
C SER A 485 -26.79 41.24 7.17
N ASN A 486 -27.54 40.63 8.10
CA ASN A 486 -27.09 39.60 9.01
C ASN A 486 -28.13 38.47 9.09
N ASP A 487 -27.68 37.25 9.36
CA ASP A 487 -28.56 36.10 9.60
C ASP A 487 -28.23 35.42 10.93
N LYS A 488 -29.21 35.27 11.80
CA LYS A 488 -29.04 34.61 13.12
C LYS A 488 -29.74 33.26 13.21
N THR A 489 -30.03 32.63 12.06
CA THR A 489 -30.77 31.39 12.02
C THR A 489 -30.00 30.24 12.69
N VAL A 490 -30.69 29.48 13.52
CA VAL A 490 -30.23 28.18 14.02
C VAL A 490 -30.83 27.10 13.12
N ALA A 491 -30.08 26.69 12.10
CA ALA A 491 -30.39 25.58 11.22
C ALA A 491 -29.85 24.27 11.82
N LYS A 492 -30.77 23.39 12.22
CA LYS A 492 -30.46 22.24 13.08
C LYS A 492 -31.07 20.94 12.53
N ASN A 493 -30.26 19.90 12.39
CA ASN A 493 -30.74 18.54 12.16
C ASN A 493 -30.62 17.71 13.44
N THR A 494 -31.72 17.16 13.90
CA THR A 494 -31.80 16.21 15.03
C THR A 494 -32.41 14.86 14.63
N GLY A 495 -33.02 14.80 13.46
CA GLY A 495 -33.57 13.59 12.86
C GLY A 495 -32.67 13.04 11.75
N ASP A 496 -33.29 12.53 10.69
CA ASP A 496 -32.59 11.86 9.59
C ASP A 496 -32.66 12.68 8.30
N ILE A 497 -31.55 12.76 7.58
CA ILE A 497 -31.48 13.25 6.20
C ILE A 497 -30.85 12.12 5.36
N ASN A 498 -31.57 11.56 4.39
CA ASN A 498 -31.11 10.43 3.59
C ASN A 498 -31.23 10.75 2.10
N PHE A 499 -30.08 10.94 1.42
CA PHE A 499 -30.03 11.23 -0.01
C PHE A 499 -29.30 10.16 -0.81
N TYR A 500 -30.00 9.64 -1.82
CA TYR A 500 -29.49 8.61 -2.73
C TYR A 500 -28.98 9.18 -4.05
N GLY A 501 -29.51 10.32 -4.49
CA GLY A 501 -29.06 11.03 -5.69
C GLY A 501 -27.71 11.75 -5.55
N ALA A 502 -26.95 11.81 -6.64
CA ALA A 502 -25.65 12.50 -6.73
C ALA A 502 -25.75 14.01 -6.44
N ASN A 503 -24.62 14.67 -6.16
CA ASN A 503 -24.56 16.13 -6.04
C ASN A 503 -25.58 16.71 -5.03
N SER A 504 -25.82 16.02 -3.92
CA SER A 504 -26.80 16.44 -2.90
C SER A 504 -26.10 17.04 -1.69
N ILE A 505 -26.80 17.89 -0.91
CA ILE A 505 -26.27 18.57 0.27
C ILE A 505 -27.20 18.34 1.46
N GLY A 506 -26.72 17.70 2.53
CA GLY A 506 -27.52 17.48 3.73
C GLY A 506 -27.94 18.82 4.39
N MET A 507 -26.95 19.63 4.76
CA MET A 507 -27.17 20.96 5.35
C MET A 507 -26.32 22.02 4.67
N TYR A 508 -26.93 23.15 4.31
CA TYR A 508 -26.29 24.17 3.49
C TYR A 508 -26.55 25.59 4.02
N VAL A 509 -25.48 26.35 4.25
CA VAL A 509 -25.58 27.82 4.30
C VAL A 509 -25.04 28.33 2.98
N TYR A 510 -25.88 29.04 2.22
CA TYR A 510 -25.49 29.63 0.96
C TYR A 510 -25.88 31.10 0.91
N LEU A 511 -24.91 31.98 1.10
CA LEU A 511 -25.06 33.43 1.12
C LEU A 511 -24.13 34.07 0.07
N PRO A 512 -24.46 33.94 -1.24
CA PRO A 512 -23.69 34.55 -2.31
C PRO A 512 -23.72 36.08 -2.25
N THR A 513 -22.61 36.72 -2.62
CA THR A 513 -22.48 38.18 -2.71
C THR A 513 -22.47 38.68 -4.15
N THR A 514 -22.28 37.80 -5.14
CA THR A 514 -22.14 38.17 -6.55
C THR A 514 -23.41 37.99 -7.38
N LEU A 515 -24.49 37.47 -6.78
CA LEU A 515 -25.75 37.13 -7.48
C LEU A 515 -26.87 38.17 -7.25
N GLY A 516 -26.49 39.43 -7.01
CA GLY A 516 -27.45 40.52 -6.73
C GLY A 516 -28.10 40.45 -5.34
N SER A 517 -27.70 39.49 -4.51
CA SER A 517 -28.20 39.31 -3.14
C SER A 517 -27.66 40.35 -2.16
N THR A 518 -28.41 40.61 -1.09
CA THR A 518 -27.91 41.38 0.08
C THR A 518 -26.65 40.71 0.64
N ASN A 519 -25.58 41.49 0.82
CA ASN A 519 -24.31 41.04 1.41
C ASN A 519 -24.50 40.65 2.89
N THR A 520 -25.01 39.43 3.10
CA THR A 520 -25.41 38.93 4.41
C THR A 520 -24.22 38.33 5.13
N THR A 521 -24.06 38.67 6.41
CA THR A 521 -23.13 37.97 7.32
C THR A 521 -23.89 36.94 8.13
N PHE A 522 -23.49 35.68 8.06
CA PHE A 522 -24.03 34.62 8.91
C PHE A 522 -23.49 34.79 10.33
N GLU A 523 -24.38 34.96 11.29
CA GLU A 523 -24.16 35.05 12.74
C GLU A 523 -24.80 33.87 13.48
N GLY A 524 -25.47 32.97 12.74
CA GLY A 524 -26.26 31.86 13.22
C GLY A 524 -25.48 30.58 13.51
N SER A 525 -26.19 29.44 13.49
CA SER A 525 -25.63 28.13 13.81
C SER A 525 -26.08 27.08 12.79
N LEU A 526 -25.12 26.35 12.22
CA LEU A 526 -25.35 25.18 11.37
C LEU A 526 -24.96 23.92 12.14
N LEU A 527 -25.95 23.17 12.62
CA LEU A 527 -25.77 22.12 13.62
C LEU A 527 -26.35 20.77 13.16
N ASN A 528 -25.51 19.75 13.01
CA ASN A 528 -25.99 18.38 12.87
C ASN A 528 -25.84 17.62 14.20
N GLU A 529 -26.95 17.27 14.82
CA GLU A 529 -27.05 16.41 16.01
C GLU A 529 -27.73 15.06 15.70
N GLY A 530 -28.33 14.93 14.51
CA GLY A 530 -28.98 13.73 14.01
C GLY A 530 -28.12 12.95 13.00
N ASN A 531 -28.77 12.25 12.07
CA ASN A 531 -28.10 11.46 11.04
C ASN A 531 -28.20 12.13 9.66
N ILE A 532 -27.09 12.12 8.92
CA ILE A 532 -27.04 12.44 7.49
C ILE A 532 -26.44 11.23 6.77
N THR A 533 -27.16 10.63 5.83
CA THR A 533 -26.69 9.51 5.01
C THR A 533 -26.69 9.89 3.55
N LEU A 534 -25.54 9.72 2.90
CA LEU A 534 -25.35 10.00 1.48
C LEU A 534 -24.88 8.74 0.77
N THR A 535 -25.50 8.44 -0.38
CA THR A 535 -25.04 7.36 -1.26
C THR A 535 -24.83 7.79 -2.72
N GLY A 536 -25.23 9.00 -3.07
CA GLY A 536 -24.94 9.58 -4.37
C GLY A 536 -23.57 10.23 -4.42
N LYS A 537 -22.85 10.04 -5.54
CA LYS A 537 -21.52 10.61 -5.76
C LYS A 537 -21.48 12.14 -5.58
N GLU A 538 -20.29 12.65 -5.28
CA GLU A 538 -19.97 14.08 -5.25
C GLU A 538 -20.95 14.90 -4.39
N SER A 539 -21.27 14.43 -3.19
CA SER A 539 -22.25 15.05 -2.29
C SER A 539 -21.59 15.66 -1.05
N TYR A 540 -22.34 16.50 -0.34
CA TYR A 540 -21.92 17.16 0.91
C TYR A 540 -22.82 16.76 2.08
N GLY A 541 -22.23 16.32 3.19
CA GLY A 541 -23.00 16.20 4.44
C GLY A 541 -23.38 17.58 4.93
N MET A 542 -22.39 18.44 5.13
CA MET A 542 -22.56 19.85 5.48
C MET A 542 -21.61 20.73 4.66
N LYS A 543 -22.12 21.88 4.20
CA LYS A 543 -21.33 22.92 3.51
C LYS A 543 -21.72 24.31 4.02
N LEU A 544 -20.72 25.14 4.29
CA LEU A 544 -20.91 26.56 4.58
C LEU A 544 -20.27 27.39 3.47
N ALA A 545 -21.08 28.20 2.80
CA ALA A 545 -20.69 29.11 1.74
C ALA A 545 -21.28 30.51 2.00
N GLY A 546 -20.62 31.28 2.86
CA GLY A 546 -21.05 32.62 3.24
C GLY A 546 -19.98 33.36 4.04
N LYS A 547 -20.12 34.68 4.15
CA LYS A 547 -19.36 35.47 5.12
C LYS A 547 -19.91 35.19 6.52
N THR A 548 -19.04 35.08 7.52
CA THR A 548 -19.42 34.74 8.89
C THR A 548 -18.93 35.74 9.93
N ALA A 549 -19.68 35.87 11.02
CA ALA A 549 -19.29 36.60 12.22
C ALA A 549 -18.65 35.67 13.27
N ALA A 550 -18.05 36.25 14.30
CA ALA A 550 -17.40 35.51 15.38
C ALA A 550 -18.36 34.65 16.23
N THR A 551 -19.67 34.94 16.21
CA THR A 551 -20.71 34.19 16.94
C THR A 551 -21.15 32.91 16.23
N THR A 552 -20.72 32.71 14.98
CA THR A 552 -21.12 31.59 14.12
C THR A 552 -20.77 30.25 14.77
N LYS A 553 -21.64 29.25 14.58
CA LYS A 553 -21.34 27.85 14.89
C LYS A 553 -21.47 26.98 13.65
N TYR A 554 -20.54 26.04 13.49
CA TYR A 554 -20.58 25.03 12.45
C TYR A 554 -20.12 23.69 13.03
N GLU A 555 -21.07 22.82 13.39
CA GLU A 555 -20.77 21.65 14.21
C GLU A 555 -21.56 20.42 13.82
N ASN A 556 -20.85 19.29 13.71
CA ASN A 556 -21.42 17.95 13.69
C ASN A 556 -21.22 17.28 15.05
N SER A 557 -22.27 17.08 15.82
CA SER A 557 -22.31 16.22 17.01
C SER A 557 -23.05 14.90 16.78
N GLY A 558 -23.77 14.79 15.66
CA GLY A 558 -24.47 13.59 15.21
C GLY A 558 -23.62 12.66 14.33
N ILE A 559 -24.25 11.96 13.39
CA ILE A 559 -23.58 11.01 12.49
C ILE A 559 -23.73 11.46 11.03
N ILE A 560 -22.61 11.52 10.30
CA ILE A 560 -22.60 11.67 8.84
C ILE A 560 -22.04 10.39 8.23
N THR A 561 -22.76 9.74 7.32
CA THR A 561 -22.36 8.48 6.67
C THR A 561 -22.32 8.65 5.16
N LEU A 562 -21.12 8.51 4.58
CA LEU A 562 -20.89 8.37 3.15
C LEU A 562 -20.76 6.87 2.87
N LYS A 563 -21.69 6.29 2.10
CA LYS A 563 -21.67 4.83 1.87
C LYS A 563 -22.06 4.44 0.46
N LYS A 564 -21.77 3.19 0.11
CA LYS A 564 -22.40 2.51 -1.01
C LYS A 564 -23.85 2.13 -0.70
N ASN A 565 -24.75 2.35 -1.66
CA ASN A 565 -26.09 1.80 -1.68
C ASN A 565 -26.09 0.41 -2.34
N THR A 566 -26.90 0.17 -3.38
CA THR A 566 -26.92 -1.12 -4.09
C THR A 566 -25.82 -1.10 -5.16
N ASN A 567 -25.89 -0.12 -6.07
CA ASN A 567 -24.89 0.08 -7.11
C ASN A 567 -24.15 1.40 -6.95
N ASP A 568 -24.86 2.47 -6.59
CA ASP A 568 -24.29 3.80 -6.43
C ASP A 568 -23.53 3.94 -5.11
N ALA A 569 -22.48 4.76 -5.13
CA ALA A 569 -21.69 5.07 -3.95
C ALA A 569 -21.46 6.56 -3.83
N ALA A 570 -21.34 7.04 -2.59
CA ALA A 570 -20.99 8.43 -2.28
C ALA A 570 -19.52 8.77 -2.61
N ASP A 571 -19.00 8.23 -3.71
CA ASP A 571 -17.66 8.50 -4.20
C ASP A 571 -17.46 9.98 -4.48
N GLY A 572 -16.28 10.54 -4.19
CA GLY A 572 -16.03 11.97 -4.39
C GLY A 572 -16.73 12.89 -3.38
N SER A 573 -17.39 12.35 -2.34
CA SER A 573 -18.19 13.16 -1.39
C SER A 573 -17.37 13.65 -0.20
N ALA A 574 -17.88 14.69 0.47
CA ALA A 574 -17.30 15.21 1.71
C ALA A 574 -18.32 15.25 2.86
N GLY A 575 -17.92 14.77 4.05
CA GLY A 575 -18.76 14.83 5.23
C GLY A 575 -19.01 16.27 5.68
N MET A 576 -17.93 17.00 5.96
CA MET A 576 -17.97 18.44 6.23
C MET A 576 -16.99 19.18 5.31
N ALA A 577 -17.44 20.27 4.70
CA ALA A 577 -16.60 21.12 3.86
C ALA A 577 -16.64 22.58 4.26
N LEU A 578 -15.47 23.23 4.22
CA LEU A 578 -15.28 24.66 4.36
C LEU A 578 -14.30 25.12 3.27
N MET A 579 -14.84 25.59 2.15
CA MET A 579 -14.04 25.83 0.96
C MET A 579 -14.42 27.12 0.24
N ALA A 580 -13.48 27.65 -0.54
CA ALA A 580 -13.73 28.80 -1.40
C ALA A 580 -14.90 28.51 -2.36
N ASP A 581 -15.80 29.49 -2.45
CA ASP A 581 -16.91 29.51 -3.41
C ASP A 581 -16.85 30.84 -4.14
N ASN A 582 -16.80 30.80 -5.48
CA ASN A 582 -16.56 32.00 -6.27
C ASN A 582 -17.75 32.97 -6.31
N THR A 583 -18.93 32.53 -5.86
CA THR A 583 -20.09 33.40 -5.71
C THR A 583 -20.09 34.17 -4.37
N VAL A 584 -19.15 33.85 -3.46
CA VAL A 584 -19.03 34.43 -2.12
C VAL A 584 -17.69 35.16 -2.00
N VAL A 585 -17.71 36.47 -2.18
CA VAL A 585 -16.54 37.32 -1.94
C VAL A 585 -16.32 37.45 -0.43
N GLY A 586 -15.13 37.06 0.04
CA GLY A 586 -14.77 37.17 1.45
C GLY A 586 -15.34 36.06 2.34
N LEU A 587 -15.61 34.87 1.77
CA LEU A 587 -15.93 33.67 2.53
C LEU A 587 -14.89 33.47 3.64
N ASN A 588 -15.35 33.35 4.88
CA ASN A 588 -14.50 33.22 6.05
C ASN A 588 -15.17 32.35 7.11
N LEU A 589 -14.36 31.77 8.00
CA LEU A 589 -14.79 31.23 9.28
C LEU A 589 -13.62 31.34 10.26
N ALA A 590 -13.88 31.83 11.47
CA ALA A 590 -12.83 31.91 12.48
C ALA A 590 -12.29 30.52 12.85
N SER A 591 -10.99 30.43 13.13
CA SER A 591 -10.35 29.22 13.65
C SER A 591 -10.99 28.79 14.98
N GLY A 592 -11.15 27.49 15.17
CA GLY A 592 -11.77 26.86 16.33
C GLY A 592 -13.29 26.73 16.26
N ILE A 593 -13.95 27.16 15.18
CA ILE A 593 -15.41 27.13 15.04
C ILE A 593 -15.93 25.87 14.37
N ALA A 594 -15.31 25.40 13.28
CA ALA A 594 -15.76 24.19 12.60
C ALA A 594 -15.35 22.94 13.37
N LYS A 595 -16.34 22.18 13.85
CA LYS A 595 -16.12 21.05 14.77
C LYS A 595 -16.84 19.78 14.34
N ASN A 596 -16.13 18.66 14.39
CA ASN A 596 -16.72 17.32 14.45
C ASN A 596 -16.58 16.79 15.88
N ALA A 597 -17.68 16.81 16.64
CA ALA A 597 -17.82 16.17 17.95
C ALA A 597 -18.57 14.83 17.89
N GLY A 598 -19.21 14.54 16.75
CA GLY A 598 -19.92 13.31 16.47
C GLY A 598 -19.07 12.31 15.69
N THR A 599 -19.71 11.57 14.77
CA THR A 599 -19.04 10.57 13.93
C THR A 599 -19.22 10.87 12.45
N ILE A 600 -18.15 10.79 11.67
CA ILE A 600 -18.18 10.75 10.20
C ILE A 600 -17.72 9.37 9.74
N LYS A 601 -18.46 8.71 8.83
CA LYS A 601 -18.15 7.36 8.33
C LYS A 601 -18.02 7.35 6.81
N LEU A 602 -16.98 6.67 6.30
CA LEU A 602 -16.74 6.41 4.88
C LEU A 602 -16.73 4.89 4.66
N GLU A 603 -17.83 4.35 4.15
CA GLU A 603 -18.11 2.90 4.08
C GLU A 603 -18.28 2.40 2.63
N ASN A 604 -17.32 1.64 2.13
CA ASN A 604 -17.30 1.13 0.75
C ASN A 604 -17.39 2.23 -0.33
N VAL A 605 -16.69 3.34 -0.12
CA VAL A 605 -16.59 4.46 -1.06
C VAL A 605 -15.14 4.66 -1.50
N LYS A 606 -14.91 5.45 -2.54
CA LYS A 606 -13.57 5.90 -2.98
C LYS A 606 -13.56 7.41 -3.20
N ASN A 607 -12.37 8.00 -3.20
CA ASN A 607 -12.17 9.44 -3.43
C ASN A 607 -13.00 10.33 -2.47
N SER A 608 -13.30 9.86 -1.27
CA SER A 608 -14.16 10.57 -0.33
C SER A 608 -13.37 11.20 0.81
N LEU A 609 -13.93 12.26 1.37
CA LEU A 609 -13.32 13.08 2.42
C LEU A 609 -14.19 13.05 3.68
N GLY A 610 -13.60 12.82 4.85
CA GLY A 610 -14.31 13.06 6.11
C GLY A 610 -14.55 14.55 6.31
N THR A 611 -13.46 15.33 6.37
CA THR A 611 -13.50 16.79 6.43
C THR A 611 -12.55 17.45 5.44
N TYR A 612 -12.95 18.58 4.84
CA TYR A 612 -12.15 19.33 3.88
C TYR A 612 -12.14 20.83 4.16
N VAL A 613 -10.94 21.43 4.19
CA VAL A 613 -10.74 22.88 4.28
C VAL A 613 -9.68 23.38 3.30
N ASN A 614 -9.97 24.47 2.58
CA ASN A 614 -9.03 25.07 1.63
C ASN A 614 -8.92 26.61 1.69
N ILE A 615 -9.43 27.19 2.77
CA ILE A 615 -9.35 28.61 3.07
C ILE A 615 -8.55 28.81 4.37
N ASN A 616 -8.17 30.05 4.68
CA ASN A 616 -7.58 30.44 5.95
C ASN A 616 -8.55 30.23 7.14
N SER A 617 -8.67 28.99 7.60
CA SER A 617 -9.49 28.53 8.72
C SER A 617 -9.05 27.12 9.13
N ASP A 618 -9.78 26.51 10.07
CA ASP A 618 -9.55 25.13 10.46
C ASP A 618 -10.84 24.31 10.61
N ILE A 619 -10.68 22.98 10.61
CA ILE A 619 -11.69 22.03 11.04
C ILE A 619 -11.08 21.14 12.12
N THR A 620 -11.78 21.03 13.24
CA THR A 620 -11.32 20.24 14.40
C THR A 620 -12.19 19.00 14.60
N ASN A 621 -11.59 17.81 14.53
CA ASN A 621 -12.13 16.60 15.13
C ASN A 621 -11.87 16.67 16.65
N THR A 622 -12.91 16.89 17.45
CA THR A 622 -12.79 17.13 18.90
C THR A 622 -12.37 15.85 19.63
N ASP A 623 -12.13 15.92 20.94
CA ASP A 623 -11.79 14.77 21.80
C ASP A 623 -12.83 13.65 21.80
N THR A 624 -14.09 13.97 21.54
CA THR A 624 -15.22 13.05 21.38
C THR A 624 -15.48 12.65 19.92
N GLY A 625 -14.94 13.43 18.99
CA GLY A 625 -15.12 13.27 17.56
C GLY A 625 -14.45 12.01 16.99
N LYS A 626 -15.15 11.37 16.06
CA LYS A 626 -14.71 10.17 15.35
C LYS A 626 -14.80 10.34 13.84
N ILE A 627 -13.79 9.88 13.12
CA ILE A 627 -13.81 9.73 11.66
C ILE A 627 -13.39 8.31 11.31
N ASN A 628 -14.31 7.54 10.73
CA ASN A 628 -14.10 6.12 10.47
C ASN A 628 -14.09 5.85 8.97
N ILE A 629 -12.95 5.41 8.44
CA ILE A 629 -12.82 4.93 7.07
C ILE A 629 -12.78 3.42 7.10
N ASN A 630 -13.69 2.80 6.36
CA ASN A 630 -13.74 1.36 6.13
C ASN A 630 -14.13 1.10 4.68
N SER A 631 -13.13 1.10 3.79
CA SER A 631 -13.34 0.94 2.36
C SER A 631 -12.22 0.12 1.74
N THR A 632 -12.58 -0.89 0.95
CA THR A 632 -11.60 -1.68 0.18
C THR A 632 -11.53 -1.11 -1.22
N ILE A 633 -10.50 -0.31 -1.47
CA ILE A 633 -10.23 0.26 -2.79
C ILE A 633 -9.24 -0.66 -3.53
N ASP A 634 -9.57 -1.01 -4.76
CA ASP A 634 -8.68 -1.82 -5.60
C ASP A 634 -7.47 -1.00 -6.09
N GLY A 635 -6.33 -1.68 -6.20
CA GLY A 635 -5.15 -1.11 -6.85
C GLY A 635 -5.37 -1.00 -8.35
N LEU A 636 -4.85 0.05 -8.98
CA LEU A 636 -4.92 0.21 -10.43
C LEU A 636 -4.23 -0.95 -11.17
N THR A 637 -4.88 -1.43 -12.23
CA THR A 637 -4.28 -2.37 -13.19
C THR A 637 -3.17 -1.69 -14.01
N ASP A 638 -2.29 -2.48 -14.63
CA ASP A 638 -1.21 -1.91 -15.45
C ASP A 638 -1.73 -1.14 -16.67
N ALA A 639 -2.85 -1.58 -17.25
CA ALA A 639 -3.53 -0.84 -18.32
C ALA A 639 -4.04 0.53 -17.83
N GLU A 640 -4.56 0.60 -16.60
CA GLU A 640 -5.02 1.85 -16.01
C GLU A 640 -3.89 2.80 -15.66
N LYS A 641 -2.79 2.27 -15.10
CA LYS A 641 -1.56 3.05 -14.87
C LYS A 641 -1.01 3.59 -16.20
N ALA A 642 -1.00 2.77 -17.25
CA ALA A 642 -0.55 3.15 -18.60
C ALA A 642 -1.46 4.22 -19.23
N ALA A 643 -2.76 4.17 -18.95
CA ALA A 643 -3.73 5.20 -19.33
C ALA A 643 -3.65 6.48 -18.47
N GLY A 644 -2.72 6.54 -17.51
CA GLY A 644 -2.53 7.71 -16.65
C GLY A 644 -3.59 7.87 -15.57
N LYS A 645 -4.37 6.83 -15.26
CA LYS A 645 -5.33 6.88 -14.15
C LYS A 645 -4.60 7.08 -12.82
N GLU A 646 -5.29 7.78 -11.93
CA GLU A 646 -4.82 8.10 -10.60
C GLU A 646 -5.44 7.15 -9.57
N GLN A 647 -4.63 6.65 -8.63
CA GLN A 647 -5.08 5.70 -7.61
C GLN A 647 -6.09 6.39 -6.69
N PRO A 648 -7.33 5.88 -6.58
CA PRO A 648 -8.30 6.44 -5.65
C PRO A 648 -7.85 6.27 -4.20
N VAL A 649 -8.12 7.28 -3.38
CA VAL A 649 -7.82 7.25 -1.93
C VAL A 649 -8.97 7.88 -1.15
N ASN A 650 -9.21 7.40 0.07
CA ASN A 650 -10.08 8.09 1.02
C ASN A 650 -9.24 8.84 2.06
N ILE A 651 -9.68 10.03 2.47
CA ILE A 651 -8.94 10.86 3.41
C ILE A 651 -9.85 11.27 4.58
N GLY A 652 -9.39 11.03 5.81
CA GLY A 652 -10.16 11.37 7.00
C GLY A 652 -10.30 12.88 7.15
N MET A 653 -9.16 13.58 7.20
CA MET A 653 -9.11 15.04 7.24
C MET A 653 -8.12 15.59 6.22
N ARG A 654 -8.53 16.60 5.45
CA ARG A 654 -7.67 17.24 4.45
C ARG A 654 -7.65 18.76 4.55
N ALA A 655 -6.45 19.33 4.48
CA ALA A 655 -6.21 20.75 4.25
C ALA A 655 -5.33 20.98 2.99
N ASP A 656 -5.66 21.96 2.16
CA ASP A 656 -4.79 22.36 1.04
C ASP A 656 -5.05 23.79 0.55
N THR A 657 -4.35 24.17 -0.53
CA THR A 657 -4.53 25.41 -1.32
C THR A 657 -4.13 26.69 -0.57
N ASP A 658 -4.68 26.94 0.61
CA ASP A 658 -4.32 28.05 1.49
C ASP A 658 -3.28 27.59 2.53
N ALA A 659 -2.19 28.35 2.66
CA ALA A 659 -1.09 28.05 3.59
C ALA A 659 -1.51 28.02 5.07
N ASN A 660 -2.63 28.64 5.41
CA ASN A 660 -3.19 28.68 6.75
C ASN A 660 -4.38 27.73 6.95
N ALA A 661 -4.88 27.07 5.90
CA ALA A 661 -5.83 25.99 6.06
C ALA A 661 -5.24 24.91 6.98
N LYS A 662 -6.04 24.46 7.96
CA LYS A 662 -5.56 23.53 8.98
C LYS A 662 -6.59 22.47 9.35
N VAL A 663 -6.16 21.23 9.45
CA VAL A 663 -6.95 20.14 10.05
C VAL A 663 -6.38 19.73 11.40
N ILE A 664 -7.26 19.55 12.38
CA ILE A 664 -6.88 19.27 13.77
C ILE A 664 -7.58 18.00 14.25
N ASN A 665 -6.82 17.01 14.71
CA ASN A 665 -7.36 15.81 15.34
C ASN A 665 -7.03 15.77 16.84
N ASN A 666 -8.05 15.92 17.68
CA ASN A 666 -7.99 15.68 19.12
C ASN A 666 -8.68 14.38 19.55
N GLY A 667 -9.53 13.82 18.68
CA GLY A 667 -10.29 12.59 18.92
C GLY A 667 -9.67 11.37 18.24
N GLU A 668 -10.51 10.60 17.55
CA GLU A 668 -10.13 9.32 16.92
C GLU A 668 -10.39 9.32 15.42
N ILE A 669 -9.40 8.87 14.64
CA ILE A 669 -9.54 8.56 13.22
C ILE A 669 -9.20 7.07 13.02
N THR A 670 -10.10 6.30 12.41
CA THR A 670 -9.82 4.90 12.02
C THR A 670 -9.68 4.77 10.51
N ILE A 671 -8.66 4.05 10.05
CA ILE A 671 -8.37 3.83 8.62
C ILE A 671 -8.26 2.33 8.29
N ASP A 672 -9.39 1.66 8.08
CA ASP A 672 -9.45 0.24 7.70
C ASP A 672 -9.71 0.04 6.20
N GLY A 673 -9.34 -1.14 5.69
CA GLY A 673 -9.53 -1.53 4.29
C GLY A 673 -8.27 -1.33 3.44
N ALA A 674 -8.36 -0.54 2.37
CA ALA A 674 -7.23 -0.26 1.49
C ALA A 674 -7.21 1.18 0.97
N TYR A 675 -6.01 1.76 0.80
CA TYR A 675 -5.78 3.11 0.27
C TYR A 675 -6.51 4.22 1.05
N ALA A 676 -6.41 4.20 2.37
CA ALA A 676 -6.93 5.24 3.25
C ALA A 676 -5.81 6.07 3.89
N ILE A 677 -6.07 7.37 4.04
CA ILE A 677 -5.18 8.33 4.68
C ILE A 677 -5.89 8.94 5.89
N GLY A 678 -5.26 8.93 7.06
CA GLY A 678 -5.84 9.54 8.26
C GLY A 678 -5.95 11.06 8.14
N MET A 679 -4.80 11.72 7.95
CA MET A 679 -4.73 13.17 7.77
C MET A 679 -3.79 13.54 6.62
N LEU A 680 -4.16 14.54 5.82
CA LEU A 680 -3.36 15.04 4.70
C LEU A 680 -3.31 16.58 4.64
N ALA A 681 -2.10 17.12 4.43
CA ALA A 681 -1.89 18.51 4.04
C ALA A 681 -1.09 18.65 2.75
N LYS A 682 -1.53 19.53 1.85
CA LYS A 682 -0.78 19.96 0.66
C LYS A 682 -0.59 21.48 0.67
N GLY A 683 0.63 21.93 0.98
CA GLY A 683 0.95 23.34 1.19
C GLY A 683 0.16 23.98 2.33
N ALA A 684 -0.23 23.19 3.33
CA ALA A 684 -1.15 23.59 4.40
C ALA A 684 -0.70 23.00 5.76
N LYS A 685 -1.59 22.94 6.77
CA LYS A 685 -1.23 22.58 8.16
C LYS A 685 -2.01 21.37 8.70
N ILE A 686 -1.32 20.52 9.46
CA ILE A 686 -1.90 19.44 10.28
C ILE A 686 -1.53 19.65 11.75
N ALA A 687 -2.46 19.39 12.67
CA ALA A 687 -2.17 19.14 14.08
C ALA A 687 -2.84 17.85 14.55
N ASN A 688 -2.06 16.88 15.02
CA ASN A 688 -2.57 15.63 15.62
C ASN A 688 -2.17 15.54 17.08
N THR A 689 -3.16 15.57 17.98
CA THR A 689 -3.01 15.34 19.42
C THR A 689 -3.74 14.07 19.89
N GLY A 690 -4.70 13.60 19.07
CA GLY A 690 -5.52 12.41 19.30
C GLY A 690 -4.92 11.11 18.77
N LYS A 691 -5.79 10.21 18.32
CA LYS A 691 -5.43 8.88 17.81
C LYS A 691 -5.76 8.75 16.32
N ILE A 692 -4.84 8.15 15.57
CA ILE A 692 -5.07 7.59 14.24
C ILE A 692 -4.77 6.10 14.35
N SER A 693 -5.70 5.23 13.98
CA SER A 693 -5.54 3.79 14.14
C SER A 693 -6.12 2.98 12.98
N SER A 694 -5.67 1.73 12.84
CA SER A 694 -6.33 0.72 12.02
C SER A 694 -6.26 -0.64 12.70
N THR A 695 -7.20 -1.50 12.34
CA THR A 695 -7.19 -2.92 12.72
C THR A 695 -6.59 -3.78 11.61
N SER A 696 -6.88 -3.45 10.35
CA SER A 696 -6.33 -4.12 9.18
C SER A 696 -6.42 -3.22 7.95
N ILE A 697 -5.27 -2.70 7.52
CA ILE A 697 -5.16 -1.88 6.31
C ILE A 697 -4.06 -2.35 5.36
N LYS A 698 -4.29 -2.15 4.06
CA LYS A 698 -3.29 -2.21 2.99
C LYS A 698 -3.11 -0.85 2.33
N ASN A 699 -1.88 -0.49 2.02
CA ASN A 699 -1.47 0.77 1.40
C ASN A 699 -2.01 1.99 2.18
N GLY A 700 -2.11 1.86 3.51
CA GLY A 700 -2.61 2.91 4.39
C GLY A 700 -1.53 3.88 4.78
N THR A 701 -1.90 5.15 4.99
CA THR A 701 -0.98 6.14 5.59
C THR A 701 -1.64 6.89 6.74
N GLY A 702 -0.98 6.98 7.89
CA GLY A 702 -1.50 7.71 9.04
C GLY A 702 -1.55 9.21 8.79
N ILE A 703 -0.38 9.81 8.55
CA ILE A 703 -0.23 11.25 8.30
C ILE A 703 0.57 11.49 7.03
N VAL A 704 0.07 12.36 6.15
CA VAL A 704 0.74 12.80 4.92
C VAL A 704 0.93 14.30 4.92
N GLY A 705 2.18 14.74 4.75
CA GLY A 705 2.52 16.13 4.50
C GLY A 705 3.27 16.29 3.19
N ILE A 706 2.73 17.09 2.27
CA ILE A 706 3.32 17.35 0.94
C ILE A 706 3.28 18.83 0.58
N GLY A 707 4.11 19.24 -0.39
CA GLY A 707 4.00 20.57 -1.02
C GLY A 707 4.32 21.75 -0.10
N ASN A 708 5.37 21.65 0.73
CA ASN A 708 5.74 22.68 1.73
C ASN A 708 4.72 22.84 2.87
N SER A 709 4.10 21.75 3.29
CA SER A 709 3.20 21.74 4.45
C SER A 709 3.95 21.91 5.78
N THR A 710 3.18 22.07 6.86
CA THR A 710 3.66 21.94 8.24
C THR A 710 2.80 20.93 9.00
N VAL A 711 3.43 19.98 9.68
CA VAL A 711 2.77 18.93 10.47
C VAL A 711 3.21 19.05 11.92
N ASP A 712 2.27 19.17 12.86
CA ASP A 712 2.52 19.03 14.29
C ASP A 712 1.88 17.74 14.80
N ASN A 713 2.69 16.80 15.28
CA ASN A 713 2.21 15.51 15.76
C ASN A 713 2.73 15.21 17.17
N VAL A 714 1.79 15.16 18.12
CA VAL A 714 2.00 14.70 19.50
C VAL A 714 0.98 13.62 19.90
N GLY A 715 0.25 13.07 18.91
CA GLY A 715 -0.73 12.00 19.09
C GLY A 715 -0.17 10.60 18.79
N SER A 716 -1.05 9.60 18.84
CA SER A 716 -0.74 8.20 18.50
C SER A 716 -1.12 7.91 17.05
N VAL A 717 -0.23 7.25 16.30
CA VAL A 717 -0.45 6.83 14.91
C VAL A 717 -0.16 5.34 14.78
N LYS A 718 -1.19 4.51 14.62
CA LYS A 718 -1.09 3.06 14.45
C LYS A 718 -1.67 2.61 13.11
N VAL A 719 -0.83 2.18 12.18
CA VAL A 719 -1.24 1.73 10.84
C VAL A 719 -0.91 0.24 10.70
N LEU A 720 -1.83 -0.57 11.20
CA LEU A 720 -1.68 -2.01 11.36
C LEU A 720 -2.31 -2.78 10.20
N GLY A 721 -1.55 -3.72 9.66
CA GLY A 721 -1.97 -4.69 8.66
C GLY A 721 -1.15 -5.98 8.73
N THR A 722 -1.46 -6.93 7.84
CA THR A 722 -0.81 -8.26 7.76
C THR A 722 -0.53 -8.65 6.32
N GLY A 723 0.56 -9.40 6.08
CA GLY A 723 1.03 -9.74 4.74
C GLY A 723 1.60 -8.52 4.01
N LEU A 724 1.69 -8.55 2.68
CA LEU A 724 2.18 -7.41 1.90
C LEU A 724 1.20 -6.22 1.95
N THR A 725 1.59 -5.14 2.63
CA THR A 725 0.69 -4.01 2.91
C THR A 725 1.24 -2.66 2.47
N ASN A 726 2.55 -2.42 2.48
CA ASN A 726 3.12 -1.10 2.13
C ASN A 726 2.59 0.05 3.01
N ASN A 727 2.25 -0.21 4.27
CA ASN A 727 1.69 0.82 5.15
C ASN A 727 2.75 1.82 5.61
N ILE A 728 2.35 3.08 5.79
CA ILE A 728 3.25 4.13 6.32
C ILE A 728 2.61 4.82 7.52
N GLY A 729 3.34 4.96 8.62
CA GLY A 729 2.84 5.70 9.78
C GLY A 729 2.78 7.19 9.49
N VAL A 730 3.95 7.78 9.25
CA VAL A 730 4.12 9.20 8.92
C VAL A 730 4.93 9.34 7.65
N PHE A 731 4.35 9.97 6.63
CA PHE A 731 5.00 10.29 5.36
C PHE A 731 5.09 11.80 5.16
N LEU A 732 6.30 12.34 5.19
CA LEU A 732 6.57 13.75 4.94
C LEU A 732 7.48 13.90 3.73
N LYS A 733 6.98 14.63 2.73
CA LYS A 733 7.74 14.99 1.53
C LYS A 733 7.74 16.49 1.34
N GLU A 734 8.93 17.09 1.26
CA GLU A 734 9.08 18.55 1.16
C GLU A 734 8.26 19.28 2.24
N THR A 735 8.31 18.82 3.49
CA THR A 735 7.42 19.26 4.57
C THR A 735 8.16 19.34 5.89
N ASN A 736 7.83 20.34 6.73
CA ASN A 736 8.35 20.41 8.10
C ASN A 736 7.41 19.69 9.08
N GLY A 737 8.01 18.94 10.01
CA GLY A 737 7.35 18.23 11.09
C GLY A 737 7.80 18.73 12.47
N THR A 738 6.87 18.88 13.40
CA THR A 738 7.09 19.37 14.76
C THR A 738 6.30 18.54 15.78
N ALA A 739 6.62 18.72 17.06
CA ALA A 739 5.94 18.07 18.18
C ALA A 739 5.76 19.08 19.35
N THR A 740 5.13 20.21 19.03
CA THR A 740 4.94 21.37 19.92
C THR A 740 3.58 21.40 20.59
N GLY A 741 2.58 20.69 20.04
CA GLY A 741 1.25 20.57 20.63
C GLY A 741 1.23 19.91 22.02
N THR A 742 0.06 19.99 22.67
CA THR A 742 -0.23 19.26 23.91
C THR A 742 -0.94 17.95 23.58
N THR A 743 -0.41 16.82 24.04
CA THR A 743 -1.02 15.50 23.84
C THR A 743 -2.38 15.42 24.54
N ALA A 744 -3.38 14.81 23.88
CA ALA A 744 -4.69 14.62 24.46
C ALA A 744 -4.67 13.62 25.64
N THR A 745 -5.60 13.78 26.58
CA THR A 745 -5.71 12.90 27.76
C THR A 745 -5.84 11.43 27.35
N GLY A 746 -5.02 10.55 27.94
CA GLY A 746 -5.05 9.11 27.63
C GLY A 746 -4.45 8.73 26.27
N VAL A 747 -3.77 9.66 25.60
CA VAL A 747 -2.96 9.41 24.39
C VAL A 747 -1.48 9.40 24.77
N THR A 748 -0.74 8.45 24.19
CA THR A 748 0.72 8.43 24.26
C THR A 748 1.26 8.70 22.86
N PRO A 749 2.21 9.64 22.68
CA PRO A 749 2.84 9.84 21.39
C PRO A 749 3.52 8.54 20.95
N GLU A 750 3.21 8.05 19.76
CA GLU A 750 3.83 6.86 19.17
C GLU A 750 3.53 6.78 17.67
N VAL A 751 4.37 6.03 16.95
CA VAL A 751 4.12 5.60 15.57
C VAL A 751 4.30 4.09 15.51
N GLU A 752 3.26 3.34 15.18
CA GLU A 752 3.30 1.88 15.03
C GLU A 752 2.79 1.49 13.65
N VAL A 753 3.53 0.64 12.95
CA VAL A 753 3.10 0.06 11.68
C VAL A 753 3.29 -1.45 11.67
N SER A 754 2.42 -2.16 10.97
CA SER A 754 2.60 -3.60 10.74
C SER A 754 2.18 -4.05 9.35
N GLY A 755 2.74 -5.20 8.96
CA GLY A 755 2.60 -5.80 7.64
C GLY A 755 3.87 -5.61 6.82
N ASP A 756 4.10 -6.52 5.88
CA ASP A 756 5.31 -6.53 5.06
C ASP A 756 5.39 -5.27 4.19
N ASN A 757 6.63 -4.82 3.98
CA ASN A 757 7.00 -3.58 3.29
C ASN A 757 6.51 -2.28 3.97
N SER A 758 6.12 -2.32 5.24
CA SER A 758 5.67 -1.13 5.97
C SER A 758 6.83 -0.26 6.48
N THR A 759 6.59 1.04 6.62
CA THR A 759 7.56 2.02 7.14
C THR A 759 6.96 2.84 8.26
N GLY A 760 7.61 2.92 9.42
CA GLY A 760 7.14 3.73 10.54
C GLY A 760 7.11 5.21 10.16
N VAL A 761 8.30 5.76 9.89
CA VAL A 761 8.48 7.17 9.51
C VAL A 761 9.29 7.25 8.23
N LEU A 762 8.74 7.93 7.22
CA LEU A 762 9.41 8.23 5.97
C LEU A 762 9.49 9.74 5.78
N MET A 763 10.70 10.28 5.91
CA MET A 763 10.99 11.70 5.70
C MET A 763 11.88 11.87 4.46
N THR A 764 11.44 12.69 3.51
CA THR A 764 12.23 13.08 2.34
C THR A 764 12.06 14.55 2.03
N GLY A 765 13.15 15.28 1.83
CA GLY A 765 13.07 16.62 1.25
C GLY A 765 14.20 17.55 1.61
N THR A 766 14.40 18.55 0.77
CA THR A 766 15.60 19.39 0.80
C THR A 766 15.57 20.35 1.99
N ALA A 767 16.55 20.23 2.89
CA ALA A 767 16.67 21.08 4.08
C ALA A 767 15.38 21.14 4.94
N LYS A 768 14.63 20.03 4.99
CA LYS A 768 13.40 19.91 5.79
C LYS A 768 13.67 19.20 7.11
N THR A 769 12.89 19.54 8.13
CA THR A 769 13.09 19.02 9.49
C THR A 769 11.85 18.33 10.02
N LEU A 770 12.03 17.28 10.82
CA LEU A 770 10.98 16.57 11.53
C LEU A 770 11.42 16.36 12.98
N THR A 771 10.74 17.00 13.93
CA THR A 771 10.88 16.70 15.37
C THR A 771 9.66 15.91 15.84
N MET A 772 9.87 14.78 16.50
CA MET A 772 8.81 13.95 17.06
C MET A 772 9.12 13.47 18.49
N LYS A 773 8.10 12.94 19.15
CA LYS A 773 8.15 12.33 20.49
C LYS A 773 7.56 10.93 20.42
N GLY A 774 7.93 10.07 21.37
CA GLY A 774 7.34 8.74 21.49
C GLY A 774 8.10 7.62 20.78
N ASN A 775 7.58 6.41 20.93
CA ASN A 775 8.18 5.21 20.35
C ASN A 775 7.83 5.08 18.87
N VAL A 776 8.71 4.44 18.09
CA VAL A 776 8.43 4.02 16.71
C VAL A 776 8.53 2.51 16.64
N LYS A 777 7.53 1.83 16.09
CA LYS A 777 7.54 0.37 15.94
C LYS A 777 7.14 -0.03 14.53
N ALA A 778 7.92 -0.90 13.91
CA ALA A 778 7.61 -1.50 12.61
C ALA A 778 7.70 -3.03 12.71
N SER A 779 6.62 -3.73 12.37
CA SER A 779 6.54 -5.19 12.48
C SER A 779 6.15 -5.87 11.17
N GLY A 780 6.98 -6.80 10.68
CA GLY A 780 6.77 -7.54 9.42
C GLY A 780 8.09 -7.90 8.73
N ASN A 781 8.04 -8.32 7.47
CA ASN A 781 9.22 -8.45 6.61
C ASN A 781 9.39 -7.24 5.70
N ALA A 782 10.60 -6.98 5.21
CA ALA A 782 10.92 -5.78 4.43
C ALA A 782 10.51 -4.45 5.07
N VAL A 783 10.41 -4.40 6.41
CA VAL A 783 9.92 -3.24 7.15
C VAL A 783 11.03 -2.29 7.53
N THR A 784 10.72 -1.00 7.67
CA THR A 784 11.67 0.01 8.14
C THR A 784 11.12 0.80 9.32
N GLY A 785 11.93 1.01 10.36
CA GLY A 785 11.57 1.89 11.47
C GLY A 785 11.49 3.34 11.01
N ILE A 786 12.64 3.95 10.71
CA ILE A 786 12.75 5.36 10.29
C ILE A 786 13.66 5.50 9.08
N ILE A 787 13.22 6.34 8.13
CA ILE A 787 13.99 6.75 6.96
C ILE A 787 14.15 8.27 6.97
N ALA A 788 15.40 8.75 6.89
CA ALA A 788 15.74 10.14 6.63
C ALA A 788 16.44 10.25 5.27
N ASP A 789 15.77 10.91 4.33
CA ASP A 789 16.19 11.02 2.92
C ASP A 789 16.13 12.47 2.40
N GLY A 790 16.77 12.72 1.25
CA GLY A 790 16.67 13.98 0.52
C GLY A 790 17.32 15.20 1.21
N THR A 791 18.34 15.01 2.04
CA THR A 791 18.99 16.05 2.89
C THR A 791 18.11 16.56 4.04
N SER A 792 17.23 15.69 4.55
CA SER A 792 16.35 16.00 5.67
C SER A 792 16.97 15.72 7.04
N THR A 793 16.39 16.30 8.09
CA THR A 793 16.76 16.04 9.49
C THR A 793 15.57 15.48 10.26
N VAL A 794 15.74 14.32 10.89
CA VAL A 794 14.76 13.71 11.80
C VAL A 794 15.30 13.69 13.22
N THR A 795 14.51 14.18 14.18
CA THR A 795 14.87 14.27 15.60
C THR A 795 13.80 13.61 16.46
N LEU A 796 14.19 12.63 17.28
CA LEU A 796 13.35 12.11 18.36
C LEU A 796 13.74 12.81 19.66
N SER A 797 12.81 13.60 20.21
CA SER A 797 12.99 14.33 21.45
C SER A 797 12.50 13.51 22.65
N GLY A 798 13.32 13.47 23.70
CA GLY A 798 13.04 12.69 24.92
C GLY A 798 13.28 11.20 24.78
N THR A 799 13.06 10.48 25.89
CA THR A 799 13.24 9.02 25.94
C THR A 799 12.25 8.32 25.03
N SER A 800 12.77 7.48 24.14
CA SER A 800 12.00 6.78 23.12
C SER A 800 12.67 5.47 22.73
N THR A 801 11.91 4.54 22.16
CA THR A 801 12.41 3.29 21.61
C THR A 801 11.96 3.12 20.17
N ILE A 802 12.88 2.75 19.28
CA ILE A 802 12.59 2.34 17.91
C ILE A 802 12.67 0.81 17.87
N THR A 803 11.57 0.15 17.52
CA THR A 803 11.50 -1.32 17.46
C THR A 803 11.28 -1.80 16.03
N VAL A 804 12.11 -2.73 15.57
CA VAL A 804 11.92 -3.41 14.27
C VAL A 804 12.03 -4.92 14.44
N ASN A 805 10.96 -5.65 14.09
CA ASN A 805 10.89 -7.10 14.24
C ASN A 805 9.82 -7.72 13.34
N ASN A 806 9.57 -9.02 13.47
CA ASN A 806 8.41 -9.69 12.89
C ASN A 806 7.62 -10.40 14.00
N GLY A 807 7.02 -9.61 14.90
CA GLY A 807 6.36 -10.15 16.09
C GLY A 807 7.39 -10.67 17.10
N THR A 808 7.41 -11.98 17.34
CA THR A 808 8.43 -12.64 18.17
C THR A 808 9.68 -13.02 17.38
N ASP A 809 9.62 -12.96 16.05
CA ASP A 809 10.69 -13.38 15.15
C ASP A 809 11.51 -12.20 14.59
N TYR A 810 12.55 -12.52 13.82
CA TYR A 810 13.38 -11.56 13.12
C TYR A 810 12.67 -11.05 11.86
N ALA A 811 12.78 -9.75 11.59
CA ALA A 811 12.29 -9.13 10.37
C ALA A 811 13.20 -9.49 9.18
N GLY A 812 12.66 -10.23 8.21
CA GLY A 812 13.40 -10.71 7.04
C GLY A 812 13.23 -9.83 5.81
N LYS A 813 13.27 -10.48 4.64
CA LYS A 813 13.06 -9.86 3.34
C LYS A 813 11.67 -10.17 2.76
N ALA A 814 11.22 -9.34 1.84
CA ALA A 814 10.04 -9.59 1.02
C ALA A 814 10.29 -9.11 -0.42
N THR A 815 9.59 -9.73 -1.38
CA THR A 815 9.60 -9.28 -2.77
C THR A 815 8.65 -8.09 -2.92
N VAL A 816 9.15 -6.98 -3.45
CA VAL A 816 8.39 -5.74 -3.64
C VAL A 816 8.56 -5.24 -5.07
N LYS A 817 7.55 -4.55 -5.59
CA LYS A 817 7.62 -3.90 -6.90
C LYS A 817 8.34 -2.57 -6.77
N VAL A 818 9.41 -2.39 -7.54
CA VAL A 818 10.18 -1.14 -7.61
C VAL A 818 10.25 -0.68 -9.06
N LYS A 819 10.03 0.60 -9.29
CA LYS A 819 10.21 1.17 -10.63
C LYS A 819 11.70 1.24 -10.96
N ASN A 820 12.13 0.52 -11.99
CA ASN A 820 13.48 0.58 -12.52
C ASN A 820 13.72 1.96 -13.14
N ALA A 821 14.81 2.62 -12.72
CA ALA A 821 15.11 3.98 -13.15
C ALA A 821 15.50 4.08 -14.64
N ILE A 822 16.01 3.00 -15.24
CA ILE A 822 16.47 2.95 -16.63
C ILE A 822 15.30 2.57 -17.56
N THR A 823 14.61 1.48 -17.25
CA THR A 823 13.53 0.95 -18.11
C THR A 823 12.19 1.62 -17.85
N GLY A 824 12.00 2.21 -16.66
CA GLY A 824 10.74 2.79 -16.22
C GLY A 824 9.66 1.76 -15.86
N LEU A 825 9.97 0.46 -15.92
CA LEU A 825 9.04 -0.64 -15.60
C LEU A 825 9.10 -1.01 -14.11
N GLU A 826 8.01 -1.55 -13.57
CA GLU A 826 8.00 -2.13 -12.22
C GLU A 826 8.62 -3.53 -12.26
N GLU A 827 9.67 -3.73 -11.47
CA GLU A 827 10.42 -5.00 -11.35
C GLU A 827 10.33 -5.55 -9.93
N ASP A 828 10.39 -6.87 -9.80
CA ASP A 828 10.45 -7.54 -8.51
C ASP A 828 11.84 -7.40 -7.90
N VAL A 829 11.91 -6.80 -6.72
CA VAL A 829 13.14 -6.60 -5.96
C VAL A 829 12.99 -7.21 -4.58
N GLU A 830 14.01 -7.92 -4.09
CA GLU A 830 14.07 -8.37 -2.70
C GLU A 830 14.50 -7.20 -1.80
N LYS A 831 13.57 -6.69 -1.00
CA LYS A 831 13.84 -5.66 0.00
C LYS A 831 14.00 -6.32 1.38
N GLY A 832 15.05 -5.94 2.12
CA GLY A 832 15.25 -6.37 3.51
C GLY A 832 14.61 -5.44 4.53
N SER A 833 14.77 -5.79 5.81
CA SER A 833 14.28 -4.98 6.93
C SER A 833 15.37 -4.11 7.52
N TYR A 834 15.00 -2.92 7.97
CA TYR A 834 15.93 -1.90 8.43
C TYR A 834 15.48 -1.25 9.74
N GLY A 835 16.36 -1.10 10.72
CA GLY A 835 16.07 -0.34 11.94
C GLY A 835 15.92 1.15 11.63
N ILE A 836 17.02 1.77 11.23
CA ILE A 836 17.09 3.17 10.78
C ILE A 836 17.93 3.25 9.52
N VAL A 837 17.47 4.05 8.56
CA VAL A 837 18.18 4.35 7.31
C VAL A 837 18.38 5.85 7.19
N VAL A 838 19.63 6.29 7.14
CA VAL A 838 20.00 7.69 6.90
C VAL A 838 20.79 7.79 5.59
N ASN A 839 20.21 8.47 4.60
CA ASN A 839 20.81 8.66 3.29
C ASN A 839 21.79 9.85 3.26
N PRO A 840 22.61 9.99 2.19
CA PRO A 840 23.60 11.06 2.07
C PRO A 840 23.03 12.45 2.33
N GLY A 841 23.77 13.26 3.09
CA GLY A 841 23.38 14.62 3.48
C GLY A 841 22.21 14.72 4.46
N SER A 842 21.61 13.60 4.87
CA SER A 842 20.50 13.56 5.83
C SER A 842 21.01 13.28 7.25
N THR A 843 20.20 13.58 8.26
CA THR A 843 20.56 13.40 9.67
C THR A 843 19.42 12.77 10.47
N PHE A 844 19.76 11.83 11.33
CA PHE A 844 18.90 11.32 12.40
C PHE A 844 19.53 11.62 13.78
N THR A 845 18.77 12.22 14.68
CA THR A 845 19.22 12.53 16.06
C THR A 845 18.22 12.02 17.10
N GLY A 846 18.65 11.04 17.90
CA GLY A 846 17.90 10.50 19.04
C GLY A 846 18.81 10.25 20.23
N THR A 847 19.30 11.31 20.88
CA THR A 847 20.31 11.21 21.96
C THR A 847 19.83 10.48 23.21
N ALA A 848 18.51 10.35 23.40
CA ALA A 848 17.87 9.55 24.45
C ALA A 848 17.06 8.37 23.88
N THR A 849 17.25 8.05 22.59
CA THR A 849 16.50 7.01 21.87
C THR A 849 17.24 5.69 21.87
N ASN A 850 16.59 4.63 22.32
CA ASN A 850 17.08 3.26 22.19
C ASN A 850 16.57 2.64 20.89
N VAL A 851 17.34 1.76 20.26
CA VAL A 851 16.92 0.99 19.09
C VAL A 851 16.96 -0.49 19.41
N ASP A 852 15.82 -1.16 19.26
CA ASP A 852 15.64 -2.61 19.42
C ASP A 852 15.29 -3.22 18.05
N ALA A 853 16.27 -3.71 17.31
CA ALA A 853 16.05 -4.25 15.97
C ALA A 853 16.51 -5.71 15.86
N ASN A 854 15.57 -6.60 15.53
CA ASN A 854 15.83 -8.02 15.25
C ASN A 854 15.61 -8.26 13.76
N VAL A 855 16.69 -8.40 12.99
CA VAL A 855 16.63 -8.48 11.52
C VAL A 855 17.41 -9.66 10.96
N THR A 856 16.93 -10.27 9.88
CA THR A 856 17.55 -11.48 9.28
C THR A 856 17.69 -11.35 7.77
N THR A 857 18.50 -12.22 7.16
CA THR A 857 18.89 -12.26 5.73
C THR A 857 19.94 -11.23 5.32
N ASP A 858 20.65 -11.55 4.24
CA ASP A 858 21.68 -10.72 3.58
C ASP A 858 21.16 -9.39 3.00
N LYS A 859 19.84 -9.15 3.06
CA LYS A 859 19.20 -7.92 2.60
C LYS A 859 18.94 -6.91 3.71
N SER A 860 19.09 -7.32 4.98
CA SER A 860 18.65 -6.57 6.15
C SER A 860 19.80 -5.98 6.96
N ILE A 861 19.56 -4.82 7.55
CA ILE A 861 20.56 -4.05 8.31
C ILE A 861 19.93 -3.48 9.57
N GLY A 862 20.58 -3.61 10.72
CA GLY A 862 20.12 -2.98 11.96
C GLY A 862 20.12 -1.45 11.84
N LEU A 863 21.31 -0.85 11.75
CA LEU A 863 21.46 0.59 11.51
C LEU A 863 22.28 0.83 10.24
N PHE A 864 21.75 1.64 9.34
CA PHE A 864 22.43 2.09 8.13
C PHE A 864 22.61 3.61 8.13
N SER A 865 23.82 4.09 7.84
CA SER A 865 24.09 5.52 7.68
C SER A 865 25.07 5.81 6.54
N ALA A 866 24.62 6.63 5.60
CA ALA A 866 25.43 7.39 4.65
C ALA A 866 25.41 8.91 4.94
N GLY A 867 24.75 9.32 6.02
CA GLY A 867 24.70 10.69 6.55
C GLY A 867 25.15 10.70 8.01
N ASN A 868 24.39 11.36 8.90
CA ASN A 868 24.69 11.35 10.34
C ASN A 868 23.58 10.66 11.13
N LEU A 869 23.90 9.60 11.88
CA LEU A 869 22.94 8.86 12.69
C LEU A 869 23.42 8.85 14.15
N THR A 870 22.64 9.41 15.07
CA THR A 870 22.94 9.39 16.51
C THR A 870 21.81 8.75 17.31
N VAL A 871 22.15 7.76 18.16
CA VAL A 871 21.23 7.07 19.08
C VAL A 871 21.81 6.99 20.49
N ASN A 872 20.96 6.75 21.50
CA ASN A 872 21.42 6.43 22.85
C ASN A 872 21.93 4.99 22.90
N LYS A 873 21.03 4.00 22.77
CA LYS A 873 21.40 2.58 22.80
C LYS A 873 21.08 1.87 21.51
N ALA A 874 21.92 0.91 21.14
CA ALA A 874 21.68 0.01 20.02
C ALA A 874 21.63 -1.44 20.50
N ASN A 875 20.42 -2.00 20.59
CA ASN A 875 20.17 -3.39 20.91
C ASN A 875 19.75 -4.15 19.63
N ILE A 876 20.75 -4.62 18.89
CA ILE A 876 20.57 -5.14 17.54
C ILE A 876 20.88 -6.63 17.51
N LYS A 877 19.94 -7.44 17.03
CA LYS A 877 20.15 -8.86 16.76
C LYS A 877 20.07 -9.13 15.27
N THR A 878 21.07 -9.83 14.75
CA THR A 878 21.14 -10.22 13.34
C THR A 878 21.28 -11.72 13.16
N SER A 879 20.82 -12.24 12.03
CA SER A 879 21.05 -13.63 11.61
C SER A 879 21.05 -13.77 10.09
N ASP A 880 21.55 -14.91 9.60
CA ASP A 880 21.51 -15.32 8.18
C ASP A 880 22.03 -14.27 7.19
N GLY A 881 23.12 -13.58 7.53
CA GLY A 881 23.77 -12.62 6.64
C GLY A 881 23.42 -11.17 6.88
N ALA A 882 22.47 -10.87 7.79
CA ALA A 882 22.16 -9.50 8.16
C ALA A 882 23.34 -8.80 8.87
N ILE A 883 23.37 -7.47 8.79
CA ILE A 883 24.46 -6.65 9.34
C ILE A 883 23.95 -5.79 10.50
N ASN A 884 24.66 -5.74 11.63
CA ASN A 884 24.20 -4.92 12.76
C ASN A 884 24.37 -3.43 12.46
N PHE A 885 25.57 -3.02 12.03
CA PHE A 885 25.93 -1.63 11.73
C PHE A 885 26.61 -1.50 10.37
N PHE A 886 26.02 -0.69 9.48
CA PHE A 886 26.60 -0.37 8.19
C PHE A 886 26.74 1.15 8.00
N ALA A 887 27.98 1.64 8.03
CA ALA A 887 28.31 3.03 7.70
C ALA A 887 28.97 3.14 6.31
N LYS A 888 28.35 3.89 5.38
CA LYS A 888 28.82 4.09 4.00
C LYS A 888 29.13 5.56 3.75
N GLY A 889 30.31 6.01 4.15
CA GLY A 889 30.72 7.42 4.13
C GLY A 889 29.99 8.35 5.10
N GLY A 890 28.99 7.83 5.81
CA GLY A 890 28.33 8.49 6.94
C GLY A 890 28.89 8.05 8.29
N GLU A 891 28.29 8.57 9.36
CA GLU A 891 28.62 8.27 10.75
C GLU A 891 27.42 7.64 11.49
N ILE A 892 27.72 6.65 12.34
CA ILE A 892 26.80 6.05 13.32
C ILE A 892 27.38 6.31 14.72
N ASN A 893 26.70 7.12 15.52
CA ASN A 893 27.08 7.48 16.89
C ASN A 893 26.14 6.78 17.89
N ILE A 894 26.70 5.94 18.77
CA ILE A 894 25.96 5.20 19.81
C ILE A 894 26.42 5.70 21.19
N ASN A 895 25.70 6.66 21.77
CA ASN A 895 26.18 7.42 22.91
C ASN A 895 26.19 6.64 24.24
N GLY A 896 25.16 5.82 24.46
CA GLY A 896 24.91 5.08 25.70
C GLY A 896 25.19 3.58 25.62
N GLY A 897 25.76 3.09 24.51
CA GLY A 897 26.14 1.69 24.33
C GLY A 897 24.97 0.78 23.93
N GLY A 898 24.86 -0.41 24.54
CA GLY A 898 23.77 -1.36 24.25
C GLY A 898 24.23 -2.81 24.24
N ALA A 899 23.35 -3.71 23.79
CA ALA A 899 23.66 -5.14 23.68
C ALA A 899 23.33 -5.67 22.28
N THR A 900 24.33 -6.21 21.57
CA THR A 900 24.12 -6.78 20.23
C THR A 900 24.39 -8.27 20.16
N GLU A 901 23.70 -8.92 19.24
CA GLU A 901 23.99 -10.29 18.84
C GLU A 901 24.22 -10.32 17.34
N THR A 902 25.38 -10.84 16.94
CA THR A 902 25.72 -11.10 15.54
C THR A 902 25.62 -12.59 15.30
N GLY A 903 24.52 -13.00 14.68
CA GLY A 903 24.20 -14.40 14.40
C GLY A 903 25.18 -15.08 13.44
N GLN A 904 24.90 -16.35 13.18
CA GLN A 904 25.61 -17.10 12.14
C GLN A 904 25.47 -16.41 10.78
N LYS A 905 26.54 -16.42 9.99
CA LYS A 905 26.69 -15.74 8.69
C LYS A 905 26.63 -14.21 8.74
N SER A 906 26.35 -13.60 9.89
CA SER A 906 26.17 -12.15 10.02
C SER A 906 27.47 -11.41 10.35
N LEU A 907 27.42 -10.08 10.21
CA LEU A 907 28.54 -9.19 10.48
C LEU A 907 28.13 -8.06 11.43
N LEU A 908 28.95 -7.80 12.45
CA LEU A 908 28.71 -6.73 13.41
C LEU A 908 28.95 -5.36 12.76
N PHE A 909 30.16 -5.11 12.25
CA PHE A 909 30.52 -3.83 11.65
C PHE A 909 30.89 -3.99 10.17
N TYR A 910 30.17 -3.28 9.31
CA TYR A 910 30.57 -3.06 7.93
C TYR A 910 30.76 -1.56 7.68
N THR A 911 31.92 -1.18 7.15
CA THR A 911 32.22 0.23 6.84
C THR A 911 32.84 0.34 5.46
N SER A 912 32.40 1.34 4.68
CA SER A 912 32.96 1.65 3.37
C SER A 912 32.94 3.15 3.11
N ASN A 913 33.67 3.61 2.10
CA ASN A 913 33.74 5.03 1.70
C ASN A 913 34.07 5.99 2.86
N SER A 914 34.96 5.60 3.77
CA SER A 914 35.30 6.36 4.99
C SER A 914 34.17 6.47 6.02
N GLY A 915 33.20 5.56 5.99
CA GLY A 915 32.14 5.48 7.00
C GLY A 915 32.68 5.16 8.40
N LYS A 916 31.98 5.66 9.43
CA LYS A 916 32.41 5.59 10.82
C LYS A 916 31.35 5.04 11.76
N VAL A 917 31.79 4.33 12.79
CA VAL A 917 30.94 3.90 13.91
C VAL A 917 31.60 4.28 15.23
N ILE A 918 31.00 5.22 15.96
CA ILE A 918 31.55 5.79 17.19
C ILE A 918 30.76 5.30 18.39
N LEU A 919 31.46 4.81 19.42
CA LEU A 919 30.88 4.31 20.65
C LEU A 919 31.14 5.29 21.80
N GLY A 920 30.10 5.95 22.29
CA GLY A 920 30.18 6.84 23.47
C GLY A 920 30.07 6.10 24.81
N GLY A 921 29.48 4.90 24.81
CA GLY A 921 29.26 4.08 26.00
C GLY A 921 29.40 2.59 25.68
N GLN A 922 29.44 1.74 26.71
CA GLN A 922 29.78 0.32 26.54
C GLN A 922 28.76 -0.45 25.68
N LEU A 923 29.22 -1.02 24.58
CA LEU A 923 28.49 -1.93 23.71
C LEU A 923 28.92 -3.38 23.98
N ASP A 924 28.01 -4.18 24.51
CA ASP A 924 28.21 -5.61 24.76
C ASP A 924 27.75 -6.42 23.54
N ALA A 925 28.68 -6.93 22.73
CA ALA A 925 28.36 -7.65 21.50
C ALA A 925 28.72 -9.14 21.61
N THR A 926 27.76 -10.02 21.33
CA THR A 926 27.98 -11.47 21.24
C THR A 926 28.07 -11.89 19.78
N ILE A 927 29.16 -12.58 19.41
CA ILE A 927 29.36 -13.11 18.06
C ILE A 927 29.12 -14.61 18.07
N LYS A 928 28.12 -15.07 17.31
CA LYS A 928 27.70 -16.47 17.29
C LYS A 928 28.68 -17.35 16.53
N GLY A 929 28.91 -18.53 17.11
CA GLY A 929 29.75 -19.58 16.52
C GLY A 929 29.06 -20.31 15.37
N GLY A 930 29.85 -20.71 14.36
CA GLY A 930 29.46 -21.64 13.30
C GLY A 930 30.24 -22.95 13.37
N THR A 931 29.88 -23.94 12.57
CA THR A 931 30.69 -25.17 12.41
C THR A 931 31.62 -25.08 11.22
N THR A 932 31.23 -24.35 10.17
CA THR A 932 32.00 -24.14 8.93
C THR A 932 32.40 -22.67 8.78
N PRO A 933 33.44 -22.36 7.96
CA PRO A 933 33.80 -20.97 7.66
C PRO A 933 32.61 -20.14 7.14
N SER A 934 31.80 -20.68 6.24
CA SER A 934 30.65 -19.98 5.66
C SER A 934 29.48 -19.73 6.62
N THR A 935 29.49 -20.30 7.84
CA THR A 935 28.41 -20.14 8.82
C THR A 935 28.76 -19.29 10.04
N ARG A 936 30.02 -18.88 10.23
CA ARG A 936 30.44 -18.13 11.43
C ARG A 936 29.90 -16.70 11.43
N GLY A 937 29.46 -16.20 12.59
CA GLY A 937 29.31 -14.77 12.81
C GLY A 937 30.67 -14.08 12.82
N THR A 938 30.74 -12.84 12.33
CA THR A 938 31.98 -12.07 12.20
C THR A 938 31.87 -10.71 12.90
N ALA A 939 32.91 -10.27 13.62
CA ALA A 939 32.91 -8.95 14.24
C ALA A 939 33.34 -7.83 13.27
N PHE A 940 34.50 -7.97 12.63
CA PHE A 940 35.11 -6.92 11.81
C PHE A 940 35.34 -7.38 10.37
N TYR A 941 35.15 -6.45 9.43
CA TYR A 941 35.49 -6.61 8.03
C TYR A 941 36.49 -5.52 7.62
N TYR A 942 37.67 -5.91 7.16
CA TYR A 942 38.74 -5.01 6.75
C TYR A 942 39.24 -5.34 5.35
N VAL A 943 39.42 -4.31 4.52
CA VAL A 943 40.03 -4.43 3.19
C VAL A 943 41.18 -3.46 3.12
N SER A 944 42.38 -3.96 2.86
CA SER A 944 43.55 -3.10 2.61
C SER A 944 43.36 -2.32 1.31
N PRO A 945 43.68 -1.01 1.28
CA PRO A 945 43.64 -0.21 0.05
C PRO A 945 44.71 -0.62 -0.96
N THR A 946 45.76 -1.32 -0.51
CA THR A 946 46.84 -1.84 -1.36
C THR A 946 46.87 -3.37 -1.29
N ARG A 947 47.14 -4.03 -2.43
CA ARG A 947 47.28 -5.49 -2.47
C ARG A 947 48.46 -5.92 -1.60
N TYR A 948 48.21 -6.87 -0.70
CA TYR A 948 49.14 -7.32 0.34
C TYR A 948 49.66 -6.18 1.23
N GLY A 949 48.84 -5.16 1.45
CA GLY A 949 49.18 -4.07 2.37
C GLY A 949 49.40 -4.60 3.79
N ALA A 950 50.41 -4.07 4.47
CA ALA A 950 50.80 -4.56 5.79
C ALA A 950 49.62 -4.46 6.78
N PHE A 951 49.31 -5.58 7.43
CA PHE A 951 48.28 -5.63 8.47
C PHE A 951 48.92 -6.04 9.79
N ASN A 952 49.50 -5.04 10.44
CA ASN A 952 50.20 -5.13 11.72
C ASN A 952 49.54 -4.22 12.77
N THR A 953 50.09 -4.15 13.99
CA THR A 953 49.59 -3.31 15.08
C THR A 953 49.36 -1.85 14.66
N ALA A 954 50.28 -1.24 13.90
CA ALA A 954 50.13 0.15 13.44
C ALA A 954 48.97 0.32 12.44
N ALA A 955 48.82 -0.61 11.50
CA ALA A 955 47.72 -0.58 10.55
C ALA A 955 46.35 -0.75 11.23
N ILE A 956 46.26 -1.64 12.22
CA ILE A 956 45.05 -1.88 13.01
C ILE A 956 44.70 -0.67 13.87
N GLN A 957 45.70 -0.05 14.53
CA GLN A 957 45.50 1.19 15.28
C GLN A 957 44.94 2.28 14.37
N ASN A 958 45.50 2.44 13.16
CA ASN A 958 45.01 3.43 12.20
C ASN A 958 43.57 3.14 11.75
N TYR A 959 43.26 1.89 11.41
CA TYR A 959 41.89 1.45 11.10
C TYR A 959 40.93 1.77 12.26
N PHE A 960 41.31 1.42 13.49
CA PHE A 960 40.52 1.70 14.69
C PHE A 960 40.32 3.19 14.97
N ASN A 961 41.34 4.02 14.74
CA ASN A 961 41.27 5.47 14.94
C ASN A 961 40.42 6.19 13.89
N THR A 962 40.39 5.67 12.67
CA THR A 962 39.74 6.32 11.52
C THR A 962 38.31 5.83 11.28
N THR A 963 38.05 4.54 11.51
CA THR A 963 36.74 3.92 11.32
C THR A 963 35.90 3.91 12.59
N PHE A 964 36.53 3.72 13.75
CA PHE A 964 35.85 3.66 15.04
C PHE A 964 36.19 4.84 15.95
N GLY A 965 36.55 5.97 15.34
CA GLY A 965 37.04 7.14 16.04
C GLY A 965 37.11 8.38 15.16
N ASN A 966 37.34 9.53 15.80
CA ASN A 966 37.66 10.79 15.13
C ASN A 966 39.14 11.13 15.34
N GLY A 967 40.01 10.22 14.90
CA GLY A 967 41.47 10.29 15.11
C GLY A 967 41.94 9.55 16.36
N THR A 968 41.03 9.16 17.24
CA THR A 968 41.29 8.28 18.39
C THR A 968 40.16 7.27 18.49
N SER A 969 40.49 5.99 18.58
CA SER A 969 39.51 4.91 18.64
C SER A 969 38.62 4.99 19.88
N THR A 970 37.36 4.60 19.72
CA THR A 970 36.36 4.44 20.77
C THR A 970 36.06 2.96 21.08
N LEU A 971 36.85 2.03 20.53
CA LEU A 971 36.62 0.60 20.73
C LEU A 971 36.93 0.14 22.17
N ASN A 972 37.54 0.95 23.02
CA ASN A 972 37.61 0.67 24.46
C ASN A 972 36.22 0.55 25.11
N HIS A 973 35.18 1.06 24.46
CA HIS A 973 33.79 0.85 24.85
C HIS A 973 33.15 -0.39 24.23
N LEU A 974 33.87 -1.19 23.45
CA LEU A 974 33.36 -2.43 22.88
C LEU A 974 33.81 -3.63 23.73
N LYS A 975 32.84 -4.41 24.20
CA LYS A 975 33.08 -5.73 24.79
C LYS A 975 32.57 -6.81 23.84
N LEU A 976 33.49 -7.57 23.26
CA LEU A 976 33.21 -8.70 22.38
C LEU A 976 33.20 -10.00 23.19
N ASN A 977 32.06 -10.69 23.16
CA ASN A 977 31.93 -12.07 23.60
C ASN A 977 31.97 -12.99 22.38
N MET A 978 33.11 -13.63 22.16
CA MET A 978 33.37 -14.52 21.04
C MET A 978 32.97 -15.95 21.42
N GLU A 979 31.84 -16.44 20.90
CA GLU A 979 31.47 -17.84 21.10
C GLU A 979 32.41 -18.79 20.34
N ALA A 980 32.53 -20.04 20.79
CA ALA A 980 33.37 -21.02 20.13
C ALA A 980 32.97 -21.18 18.65
N GLY A 981 33.94 -21.09 17.75
CA GLY A 981 33.69 -21.12 16.31
C GLY A 981 33.12 -19.81 15.73
N SER A 982 33.18 -18.68 16.44
CA SER A 982 32.94 -17.36 15.83
C SER A 982 34.20 -16.85 15.10
N ARG A 983 34.12 -15.68 14.45
CA ARG A 983 35.25 -15.06 13.77
C ARG A 983 35.45 -13.61 14.19
N LEU A 984 36.69 -13.23 14.53
CA LEU A 984 37.01 -11.85 14.88
C LEU A 984 37.11 -10.95 13.64
N PHE A 985 37.93 -11.32 12.66
CA PHE A 985 38.12 -10.54 11.43
C PHE A 985 37.91 -11.37 10.17
N VAL A 986 37.28 -10.76 9.16
CA VAL A 986 37.60 -11.04 7.76
C VAL A 986 38.53 -9.93 7.28
N ALA A 987 39.70 -10.29 6.79
CA ALA A 987 40.70 -9.37 6.27
C ALA A 987 41.01 -9.70 4.81
N SER A 988 40.93 -8.70 3.94
CA SER A 988 41.16 -8.86 2.51
C SER A 988 42.28 -7.98 1.98
N ASN A 989 43.02 -8.48 0.98
CA ASN A 989 44.18 -7.80 0.40
C ASN A 989 45.30 -7.48 1.39
N VAL A 990 45.40 -8.21 2.51
CA VAL A 990 46.40 -7.93 3.55
C VAL A 990 47.66 -8.78 3.39
N GLY A 991 48.81 -8.24 3.80
CA GLY A 991 50.03 -8.97 4.06
C GLY A 991 50.23 -9.12 5.57
N MET A 992 50.36 -10.35 6.07
CA MET A 992 50.39 -10.64 7.50
C MET A 992 51.41 -11.73 7.84
N ASN A 993 52.07 -11.57 8.98
CA ASN A 993 52.94 -12.59 9.57
C ASN A 993 52.16 -13.43 10.57
N LEU A 994 52.44 -14.73 10.65
CA LEU A 994 51.78 -15.64 11.58
C LEU A 994 51.94 -15.19 13.05
N SER A 995 53.10 -14.67 13.42
CA SER A 995 53.37 -14.10 14.75
C SER A 995 52.40 -12.97 15.15
N ASN A 996 51.82 -12.27 14.17
CA ASN A 996 50.88 -11.17 14.37
C ASN A 996 49.40 -11.62 14.36
N THR A 997 49.10 -12.92 14.31
CA THR A 997 47.72 -13.42 14.13
C THR A 997 47.01 -13.86 15.40
N ALA A 998 47.71 -13.97 16.53
CA ALA A 998 47.08 -14.28 17.80
C ALA A 998 46.36 -13.04 18.35
N ALA A 999 45.13 -13.19 18.84
CA ALA A 999 44.34 -12.05 19.32
C ALA A 999 45.05 -11.26 20.45
N THR A 1000 45.76 -11.97 21.33
CA THR A 1000 46.56 -11.37 22.40
C THR A 1000 47.71 -10.53 21.87
N SER A 1001 48.48 -11.02 20.88
CA SER A 1001 49.57 -10.25 20.28
C SER A 1001 49.07 -9.10 19.41
N LEU A 1002 47.95 -9.31 18.71
CA LEU A 1002 47.30 -8.31 17.86
C LEU A 1002 46.84 -7.07 18.65
N MET A 1003 46.26 -7.28 19.82
CA MET A 1003 45.73 -6.20 20.67
C MET A 1003 46.79 -5.60 21.59
N THR A 1004 47.93 -6.29 21.79
CA THR A 1004 49.04 -5.75 22.59
C THR A 1004 49.66 -4.55 21.87
N GLY A 1005 49.64 -3.39 22.54
CA GLY A 1005 50.15 -2.13 21.99
C GLY A 1005 49.13 -1.29 21.22
N ILE A 1006 47.88 -1.76 21.07
CA ILE A 1006 46.77 -0.95 20.56
C ILE A 1006 46.19 -0.11 21.70
N THR A 1007 46.21 1.21 21.55
CA THR A 1007 45.51 2.15 22.43
C THR A 1007 44.01 2.13 22.13
N ASN A 1008 43.20 2.13 23.19
CA ASN A 1008 41.73 2.01 23.14
C ASN A 1008 41.22 0.76 22.38
N ALA A 1009 41.89 -0.37 22.56
CA ALA A 1009 41.47 -1.65 22.00
C ALA A 1009 40.14 -2.15 22.62
N PRO A 1010 39.36 -2.98 21.91
CA PRO A 1010 38.19 -3.64 22.48
C PRO A 1010 38.55 -4.69 23.54
N THR A 1011 37.63 -4.89 24.48
CA THR A 1011 37.72 -6.02 25.42
C THR A 1011 37.21 -7.26 24.72
N ILE A 1012 38.07 -8.26 24.51
CA ILE A 1012 37.70 -9.52 23.84
C ILE A 1012 37.69 -10.64 24.88
N THR A 1013 36.57 -11.38 24.92
CA THR A 1013 36.35 -12.53 25.81
C THR A 1013 35.90 -13.73 24.99
N GLY A 1014 36.11 -14.93 25.54
CA GLY A 1014 35.81 -16.19 24.86
C GLY A 1014 37.06 -16.97 24.43
N SER A 1015 36.85 -18.19 23.94
CA SER A 1015 37.92 -19.11 23.53
C SER A 1015 37.48 -19.92 22.31
N ASN A 1016 38.43 -20.48 21.57
CA ASN A 1016 38.19 -21.33 20.40
C ASN A 1016 37.43 -20.62 19.25
N TYR A 1017 37.60 -19.31 19.10
CA TYR A 1017 37.15 -18.55 17.93
C TYR A 1017 38.28 -18.37 16.93
N LYS A 1018 37.94 -18.18 15.65
CA LYS A 1018 38.93 -17.91 14.59
C LYS A 1018 39.32 -16.43 14.61
N THR A 1019 40.61 -16.13 14.67
CA THR A 1019 41.05 -14.72 14.70
C THR A 1019 40.84 -14.06 13.34
N PHE A 1020 41.21 -14.76 12.26
CA PHE A 1020 41.15 -14.23 10.91
C PHE A 1020 40.57 -15.23 9.93
N MET A 1021 39.77 -14.72 9.00
CA MET A 1021 39.75 -15.21 7.64
C MET A 1021 40.58 -14.29 6.77
N LEU A 1022 41.65 -14.83 6.18
CA LEU A 1022 42.47 -14.16 5.19
C LEU A 1022 41.92 -14.50 3.79
N TYR A 1023 41.50 -13.47 3.06
CA TYR A 1023 40.97 -13.59 1.70
C TYR A 1023 41.79 -12.73 0.73
N LEU A 1024 42.21 -13.26 -0.43
CA LEU A 1024 43.05 -12.53 -1.39
C LEU A 1024 44.28 -11.87 -0.73
N SER A 1025 44.81 -12.54 0.28
CA SER A 1025 45.81 -12.01 1.20
C SER A 1025 47.10 -12.81 1.09
N LYS A 1026 48.15 -12.40 1.80
CA LYS A 1026 49.42 -13.10 1.86
C LYS A 1026 49.81 -13.35 3.31
N LEU A 1027 49.93 -14.62 3.69
CA LEU A 1027 50.41 -15.06 5.00
C LEU A 1027 51.88 -15.48 4.92
N THR A 1028 52.72 -14.89 5.76
CA THR A 1028 54.10 -15.37 5.98
C THR A 1028 54.16 -16.18 7.28
N ILE A 1029 54.58 -17.43 7.20
CA ILE A 1029 54.81 -18.28 8.37
C ILE A 1029 56.23 -17.99 8.87
N ASP A 1030 56.34 -17.08 9.84
CA ASP A 1030 57.61 -16.55 10.39
C ASP A 1030 57.98 -17.16 11.76
N GLN A 1031 57.21 -18.13 12.23
CA GLN A 1031 57.44 -18.86 13.47
C GLN A 1031 57.13 -20.35 13.29
N ALA A 1032 57.68 -21.20 14.16
CA ALA A 1032 57.45 -22.63 14.08
C ALA A 1032 55.97 -22.99 14.25
N VAL A 1033 55.49 -23.99 13.50
CA VAL A 1033 54.11 -24.49 13.54
C VAL A 1033 54.10 -25.98 13.85
N ASP A 1034 53.39 -26.36 14.90
CA ASP A 1034 53.00 -27.75 15.14
C ASP A 1034 51.57 -27.96 14.63
N LEU A 1035 51.44 -28.72 13.55
CA LEU A 1035 50.14 -29.04 12.93
C LEU A 1035 49.28 -29.96 13.81
N ASN A 1036 49.88 -30.63 14.81
CA ASN A 1036 49.17 -31.46 15.77
C ASN A 1036 48.50 -30.61 16.86
N ASP A 1037 48.96 -29.37 17.07
CA ASP A 1037 48.34 -28.44 18.01
C ASP A 1037 47.17 -27.70 17.35
N ALA A 1038 45.95 -28.14 17.69
CA ALA A 1038 44.70 -27.53 17.24
C ALA A 1038 44.51 -26.08 17.76
N ASN A 1039 45.32 -25.65 18.74
CA ASN A 1039 45.30 -24.29 19.30
C ASN A 1039 46.45 -23.42 18.78
N SER A 1040 47.31 -23.93 17.90
CA SER A 1040 48.38 -23.15 17.29
C SER A 1040 47.82 -21.91 16.59
N ALA A 1041 48.62 -20.84 16.51
CA ALA A 1041 48.23 -19.62 15.80
C ALA A 1041 47.79 -19.93 14.35
N TYR A 1042 48.43 -20.91 13.71
CA TYR A 1042 48.10 -21.36 12.36
C TYR A 1042 46.73 -22.05 12.29
N ALA A 1043 46.41 -22.93 13.26
CA ALA A 1043 45.13 -23.62 13.33
C ALA A 1043 43.94 -22.68 13.63
N GLN A 1044 44.19 -21.49 14.20
CA GLN A 1044 43.17 -20.48 14.48
C GLN A 1044 42.86 -19.54 13.29
N LEU A 1045 43.50 -19.75 12.14
CA LEU A 1045 43.22 -19.01 10.91
C LEU A 1045 42.31 -19.79 9.98
N GLU A 1046 41.57 -19.04 9.18
CA GLU A 1046 40.93 -19.49 7.96
C GLU A 1046 41.64 -18.77 6.81
N ILE A 1047 42.12 -19.52 5.82
CA ILE A 1047 42.87 -18.96 4.69
C ILE A 1047 42.18 -19.42 3.42
N ALA A 1048 41.67 -18.48 2.64
CA ALA A 1048 40.95 -18.74 1.40
C ALA A 1048 41.50 -17.84 0.30
N ASN A 1049 41.71 -18.40 -0.89
CA ASN A 1049 42.24 -17.71 -2.07
C ASN A 1049 43.42 -16.78 -1.74
N SER A 1050 44.36 -17.23 -0.90
CA SER A 1050 45.42 -16.37 -0.36
C SER A 1050 46.79 -17.02 -0.53
N SER A 1051 47.81 -16.23 -0.83
CA SER A 1051 49.19 -16.70 -0.91
C SER A 1051 49.74 -17.05 0.48
N ILE A 1052 50.60 -18.07 0.54
CA ILE A 1052 51.30 -18.48 1.77
C ILE A 1052 52.80 -18.62 1.47
N ASP A 1053 53.63 -17.89 2.21
CA ASP A 1053 55.08 -18.04 2.22
C ASP A 1053 55.51 -18.72 3.52
N ASN A 1054 56.02 -19.95 3.45
CA ASN A 1054 56.64 -20.61 4.59
C ASN A 1054 58.10 -20.16 4.76
N ALA A 1055 58.39 -19.46 5.86
CA ALA A 1055 59.72 -19.00 6.22
C ALA A 1055 60.24 -19.61 7.53
N SER A 1056 59.55 -20.62 8.05
CA SER A 1056 59.88 -21.30 9.31
C SER A 1056 59.65 -22.81 9.24
N THR A 1057 59.79 -23.49 10.37
CA THR A 1057 59.60 -24.94 10.48
C THR A 1057 58.14 -25.29 10.76
N MET A 1058 57.53 -26.10 9.90
CA MET A 1058 56.24 -26.76 10.16
C MET A 1058 56.49 -28.23 10.49
N THR A 1059 55.78 -28.78 11.47
CA THR A 1059 55.90 -30.19 11.86
C THR A 1059 54.52 -30.80 12.03
N GLY A 1060 54.37 -32.09 11.72
CA GLY A 1060 53.12 -32.81 11.88
C GLY A 1060 53.33 -34.32 11.75
N THR A 1061 52.60 -35.11 12.53
CA THR A 1061 52.76 -36.57 12.58
C THR A 1061 51.46 -37.33 12.32
N ASN A 1062 50.33 -36.63 12.20
CA ASN A 1062 49.03 -37.26 12.00
C ASN A 1062 48.86 -37.74 10.56
N ASN A 1063 48.19 -38.89 10.40
CA ASN A 1063 47.91 -39.45 9.09
C ASN A 1063 47.04 -38.51 8.25
N ARG A 1064 47.43 -38.27 6.98
CA ARG A 1064 46.71 -37.40 6.03
C ARG A 1064 46.64 -35.92 6.45
N GLN A 1065 47.52 -35.49 7.36
CA GLN A 1065 47.62 -34.09 7.79
C GLN A 1065 48.21 -33.21 6.68
N VAL A 1066 47.69 -32.00 6.52
CA VAL A 1066 48.06 -31.07 5.44
C VAL A 1066 48.72 -29.85 6.05
N ALA A 1067 49.94 -29.54 5.60
CA ALA A 1067 50.69 -28.39 6.07
C ALA A 1067 50.21 -27.09 5.42
N ILE A 1068 50.19 -27.04 4.09
CA ILE A 1068 49.79 -25.87 3.30
C ILE A 1068 48.98 -26.36 2.11
N ALA A 1069 47.79 -25.78 1.92
CA ALA A 1069 46.97 -25.99 0.74
C ALA A 1069 46.11 -24.76 0.47
N GLN A 1070 46.02 -24.37 -0.80
CA GLN A 1070 45.18 -23.29 -1.29
C GLN A 1070 44.80 -23.57 -2.74
N GLU A 1071 43.78 -22.88 -3.21
CA GLU A 1071 43.34 -22.90 -4.60
C GLU A 1071 43.12 -21.48 -5.13
N ASN A 1072 43.28 -21.33 -6.44
CA ASN A 1072 42.73 -20.19 -7.16
C ASN A 1072 41.23 -20.43 -7.26
N GLY A 1073 40.48 -19.88 -6.31
CA GLY A 1073 39.02 -19.95 -6.33
C GLY A 1073 38.43 -19.02 -7.38
N ASN A 1074 37.15 -18.71 -7.22
CA ASN A 1074 36.47 -17.75 -8.07
C ASN A 1074 36.44 -16.36 -7.42
N ASP A 1075 36.40 -15.33 -8.26
CA ASP A 1075 36.06 -13.98 -7.88
C ASP A 1075 34.61 -13.88 -7.40
N THR A 1076 34.25 -12.69 -6.92
CA THR A 1076 32.91 -12.44 -6.39
C THR A 1076 31.79 -12.55 -7.44
N ALA A 1077 32.10 -12.61 -8.74
CA ALA A 1077 31.15 -12.83 -9.84
C ALA A 1077 31.12 -14.30 -10.31
N GLY A 1078 31.94 -15.17 -9.72
CA GLY A 1078 32.04 -16.59 -10.10
C GLY A 1078 33.06 -16.88 -11.20
N ASN A 1079 33.86 -15.89 -11.63
CA ASN A 1079 34.93 -16.11 -12.60
C ASN A 1079 36.16 -16.66 -11.90
N GLY A 1080 36.82 -17.67 -12.46
CA GLY A 1080 38.07 -18.18 -11.89
C GLY A 1080 39.15 -17.10 -11.84
N TYR A 1081 39.88 -17.03 -10.73
CA TYR A 1081 41.08 -16.22 -10.65
C TYR A 1081 42.17 -16.74 -11.58
N ASP A 1082 43.03 -15.84 -12.07
CA ASP A 1082 44.21 -16.22 -12.84
C ASP A 1082 45.10 -17.18 -12.05
N ALA A 1083 45.79 -18.09 -12.75
CA ALA A 1083 46.62 -19.11 -12.11
C ALA A 1083 47.72 -18.52 -11.21
N SER A 1084 48.12 -17.27 -11.44
CA SER A 1084 49.12 -16.53 -10.68
C SER A 1084 48.57 -15.81 -9.43
N GLU A 1085 47.26 -15.83 -9.19
CA GLU A 1085 46.63 -15.05 -8.12
C GLU A 1085 47.03 -15.56 -6.72
N VAL A 1086 47.11 -16.89 -6.56
CA VAL A 1086 47.55 -17.56 -5.34
C VAL A 1086 48.89 -18.24 -5.54
N THR A 1087 49.82 -17.97 -4.64
CA THR A 1087 51.16 -18.57 -4.63
C THR A 1087 51.44 -19.26 -3.31
N LEU A 1088 51.93 -20.49 -3.37
CA LEU A 1088 52.43 -21.23 -2.21
C LEU A 1088 53.95 -21.38 -2.33
N THR A 1089 54.70 -20.74 -1.43
CA THR A 1089 56.16 -20.70 -1.49
C THR A 1089 56.74 -21.32 -0.21
N ASN A 1090 57.60 -22.33 -0.33
CA ASN A 1090 58.51 -22.69 0.76
C ASN A 1090 59.83 -21.95 0.53
N THR A 1091 60.13 -20.97 1.37
CA THR A 1091 61.33 -20.15 1.20
C THR A 1091 62.59 -20.91 1.65
N THR A 1092 63.77 -20.37 1.38
CA THR A 1092 65.05 -21.02 1.72
C THR A 1092 65.22 -21.33 3.21
N SER A 1093 64.57 -20.58 4.11
CA SER A 1093 64.56 -20.82 5.56
C SER A 1093 63.40 -21.71 6.03
N GLY A 1094 62.44 -22.04 5.16
CA GLY A 1094 61.28 -22.84 5.48
C GLY A 1094 61.55 -24.34 5.39
N VAL A 1095 61.06 -25.09 6.37
CA VAL A 1095 61.13 -26.56 6.43
C VAL A 1095 59.73 -27.10 6.73
N ILE A 1096 59.29 -28.15 6.03
CA ILE A 1096 58.02 -28.85 6.26
C ILE A 1096 58.32 -30.32 6.56
#